data_AF-A0A8T0N0I5-F1
#
_entry.id   AF-A0A8T0N0I5-F1
#
_cell.length_a   1.000
_cell.length_b   1.000
_cell.length_c   1.000
_cell.angle_alpha   90.00
_cell.angle_beta   90.00
_cell.angle_gamma   90.00
#
_symmetry.space_group_name_H-M   'P 1'
#
loop_
_entity.id
_entity.type
_entity.pdbx_description
1 polymer ?
#
loop_
_entity_poly.entity_id
_entity_poly.type
_entity_poly.pdbx_seq_one_letter_code
_entity_poly.pdbx_strand_id
1 'polypeptide(L)'
;MLLKDAFVIDVTGDGRNLVLSYGPCQFPTLGFIVERFWEIQAHEPEEFWTINCTHTSDEGTASFGWIRGHLFDYPCAVVLYEMCVEEPMATVQNVRNQEKLKYPPYPLSTLELQKRASRYFRMSSEHTMKVAEELYQAGFISYPRTETDNFSPNTDLHAIVREQVEHPVWGAYAHRLLTPEERLWRNPSNGGHDDKAHPPIHPTKFSRGESNWSPDHNKLYELVVRHFLACCSQPAVGAETTVEIDIAGEQFTASGRVVLAKNYLDVYRFDSWGGTLLPTYNIGQQAGIGTDATMHDHIKKLLDRCYATKDENTRFSPTNLGEALVMGYDEMGYELWKPYLRSMMEADMKSVSIGTKSKSEVLESCLQQMKACFLDARVNKAKLLDAMGTFFARSSRPINETQNPVEAVRPCAACHESEMVLKQRQTGEFMVGCRSYPQCRNVVWLPGFISEASVTNQVCPICTPGPVYKIQFKFRRRDIPPNFDVDHLGCVGGCDDILKELMEISRFGSRSQAATPARGRQTPNGARQGPPRQDLHTNIRPVGQLNNENPSVMHSQGFRSTHTQNPSNASDAGQVLCTSCGEPCILRIANTDANRGRKFYKCQDPGCGFFKWEDELENAMPGGRRGRGSSRQAPASASAGRRGGAQARGRRGRGRNADGGMFVSATGDTVSGCCFTCGDPSHFANACPNRR
;
A
#
# COMPACT_ATOMS: atom_id res chain seq x y z
N MET A 1 -1.18 10.09 -34.14
CA MET A 1 -0.28 9.58 -35.19
C MET A 1 0.44 8.36 -34.60
N LEU A 2 1.56 7.89 -35.16
CA LEU A 2 2.32 6.67 -34.80
C LEU A 2 1.48 5.47 -34.33
N LEU A 3 1.03 5.43 -33.06
CA LEU A 3 0.22 4.33 -32.54
C LEU A 3 -1.13 4.16 -33.27
N LYS A 4 -1.85 5.23 -33.61
CA LYS A 4 -3.09 5.14 -34.40
C LYS A 4 -2.86 4.58 -35.80
N ASP A 5 -1.73 5.00 -36.38
CA ASP A 5 -1.37 4.72 -37.77
C ASP A 5 -0.83 3.28 -37.89
N ALA A 6 -0.47 2.67 -36.75
CA ALA A 6 0.02 1.30 -36.62
C ALA A 6 -1.02 0.29 -36.10
N PHE A 7 -2.03 0.71 -35.32
CA PHE A 7 -2.96 -0.19 -34.63
C PHE A 7 -4.44 0.19 -34.77
N VAL A 8 -5.29 -0.82 -34.93
CA VAL A 8 -6.75 -0.71 -34.93
C VAL A 8 -7.22 -0.60 -33.47
N ILE A 9 -7.25 0.62 -32.97
CA ILE A 9 -7.73 0.94 -31.62
C ILE A 9 -9.22 1.31 -31.74
N ASP A 10 -10.07 0.28 -31.76
CA ASP A 10 -11.52 0.48 -31.80
C ASP A 10 -12.04 0.93 -30.42
N VAL A 11 -12.78 2.04 -30.39
CA VAL A 11 -13.27 2.67 -29.15
C VAL A 11 -14.79 2.67 -29.20
N THR A 12 -15.39 1.73 -28.47
CA THR A 12 -16.85 1.53 -28.44
C THR A 12 -17.56 2.71 -27.75
N GLY A 13 -18.08 3.65 -28.53
CA GLY A 13 -18.97 4.72 -28.07
C GLY A 13 -18.58 6.12 -28.55
N ASP A 14 -19.48 6.74 -29.31
CA ASP A 14 -19.33 8.03 -30.01
C ASP A 14 -18.21 8.10 -31.07
N GLY A 15 -18.49 8.80 -32.18
CA GLY A 15 -17.54 9.12 -33.25
C GLY A 15 -16.45 10.16 -32.86
N ARG A 16 -16.00 10.16 -31.60
CA ARG A 16 -14.95 11.06 -31.10
C ARG A 16 -13.59 10.57 -31.61
N ASN A 17 -12.87 11.43 -32.30
CA ASN A 17 -11.48 11.18 -32.68
C ASN A 17 -10.60 10.88 -31.45
N LEU A 18 -10.30 9.60 -31.17
CA LEU A 18 -9.47 9.16 -30.03
C LEU A 18 -8.21 10.04 -29.87
N VAL A 19 -8.06 10.79 -28.79
CA VAL A 19 -6.87 11.62 -28.54
C VAL A 19 -5.95 10.94 -27.53
N LEU A 20 -4.91 10.26 -28.05
CA LEU A 20 -3.79 9.79 -27.23
C LEU A 20 -3.04 11.01 -26.70
N SER A 21 -3.08 11.21 -25.38
CA SER A 21 -2.48 12.34 -24.67
C SER A 21 -1.75 11.89 -23.41
N TYR A 22 -0.51 12.33 -23.29
CA TYR A 22 0.31 12.21 -22.10
C TYR A 22 0.13 13.45 -21.19
N GLY A 23 0.33 13.29 -19.89
CA GLY A 23 0.40 14.40 -18.94
C GLY A 23 1.05 13.98 -17.63
N PRO A 24 1.96 14.78 -17.04
CA PRO A 24 2.84 14.34 -15.94
C PRO A 24 2.13 14.06 -14.60
N CYS A 25 0.86 14.43 -14.45
CA CYS A 25 0.01 14.03 -13.32
C CYS A 25 -0.95 12.88 -13.72
N GLN A 26 -1.48 12.95 -14.94
CA GLN A 26 -2.42 11.98 -15.50
C GLN A 26 -1.78 10.59 -15.62
N PHE A 27 -0.53 10.49 -16.08
CA PHE A 27 0.12 9.22 -16.31
C PHE A 27 0.44 8.48 -15.00
N PRO A 28 0.93 9.15 -13.93
CA PRO A 28 0.96 8.55 -12.59
C PRO A 28 -0.41 8.14 -12.02
N THR A 29 -1.46 8.93 -12.29
CA THR A 29 -2.82 8.58 -11.85
C THR A 29 -3.32 7.31 -12.56
N LEU A 30 -2.96 7.11 -13.83
CA LEU A 30 -3.25 5.89 -14.57
C LEU A 30 -2.45 4.70 -14.00
N GLY A 31 -1.20 4.96 -13.61
CA GLY A 31 -0.34 4.04 -12.87
C GLY A 31 -1.07 3.37 -11.72
N PHE A 32 -1.59 4.14 -10.76
CA PHE A 32 -2.31 3.57 -9.60
C PHE A 32 -3.52 2.68 -9.98
N ILE A 33 -4.21 2.95 -11.09
CA ILE A 33 -5.34 2.11 -11.54
C ILE A 33 -4.84 0.82 -12.19
N VAL A 34 -3.77 0.87 -12.99
CA VAL A 34 -3.15 -0.30 -13.61
C VAL A 34 -2.42 -1.16 -12.58
N GLU A 35 -1.69 -0.55 -11.65
CA GLU A 35 -1.02 -1.19 -10.51
C GLU A 35 -2.04 -1.93 -9.64
N ARG A 36 -3.10 -1.26 -9.15
CA ARG A 36 -4.18 -1.91 -8.37
C ARG A 36 -4.89 -3.01 -9.15
N PHE A 37 -5.03 -2.87 -10.47
CA PHE A 37 -5.57 -3.94 -11.31
C PHE A 37 -4.61 -5.13 -11.39
N TRP A 38 -3.30 -4.91 -11.57
CA TRP A 38 -2.29 -5.97 -11.54
C TRP A 38 -2.16 -6.63 -10.18
N GLU A 39 -2.20 -5.88 -9.08
CA GLU A 39 -2.27 -6.44 -7.72
C GLU A 39 -3.47 -7.40 -7.60
N ILE A 40 -4.65 -7.01 -8.10
CA ILE A 40 -5.87 -7.85 -8.06
C ILE A 40 -5.80 -9.04 -9.04
N GLN A 41 -5.11 -8.92 -10.17
CA GLN A 41 -4.96 -10.02 -11.16
C GLN A 41 -3.82 -10.99 -10.83
N ALA A 42 -2.79 -10.55 -10.08
CA ALA A 42 -1.67 -11.37 -9.63
C ALA A 42 -1.84 -11.89 -8.20
N HIS A 43 -2.87 -11.43 -7.47
CA HIS A 43 -3.29 -12.05 -6.21
C HIS A 43 -3.89 -13.43 -6.49
N GLU A 44 -3.08 -14.46 -6.31
CA GLU A 44 -3.56 -15.83 -6.12
C GLU A 44 -4.22 -15.89 -4.73
N PRO A 45 -5.54 -16.15 -4.62
CA PRO A 45 -6.23 -16.19 -3.33
C PRO A 45 -5.90 -17.51 -2.62
N GLU A 46 -5.08 -17.43 -1.58
CA GLU A 46 -4.75 -18.57 -0.73
C GLU A 46 -5.94 -18.93 0.18
N GLU A 47 -6.28 -20.22 0.26
CA GLU A 47 -7.24 -20.70 1.26
C GLU A 47 -6.63 -20.55 2.66
N PHE A 48 -7.37 -19.92 3.58
CA PHE A 48 -6.98 -19.78 4.97
C PHE A 48 -8.11 -20.20 5.89
N TRP A 49 -7.73 -20.68 7.07
CA TRP A 49 -8.64 -21.17 8.10
C TRP A 49 -8.48 -20.34 9.37
N THR A 50 -9.61 -19.97 9.97
CA THR A 50 -9.68 -19.24 11.24
C THR A 50 -10.76 -19.86 12.12
N ILE A 51 -10.50 -19.91 13.42
CA ILE A 51 -11.43 -20.45 14.40
C ILE A 51 -12.36 -19.31 14.82
N ASN A 52 -13.63 -19.38 14.41
CA ASN A 52 -14.66 -18.43 14.82
C ASN A 52 -15.39 -18.97 16.06
N CYS A 53 -15.27 -18.29 17.20
CA CYS A 53 -15.94 -18.66 18.45
C CYS A 53 -17.16 -17.76 18.68
N THR A 54 -18.38 -18.30 18.72
CA THR A 54 -19.60 -17.51 19.02
C THR A 54 -20.21 -17.92 20.36
N HIS A 55 -20.70 -16.94 21.10
CA HIS A 55 -21.50 -17.15 22.32
C HIS A 55 -22.79 -16.34 22.21
N THR A 56 -23.92 -16.99 22.50
CA THR A 56 -25.26 -16.40 22.49
C THR A 56 -25.86 -16.52 23.88
N SER A 57 -26.45 -15.43 24.34
CA SER A 57 -27.10 -15.28 25.64
C SER A 57 -28.37 -14.45 25.50
N ASP A 58 -29.15 -14.35 26.57
CA ASP A 58 -30.39 -13.55 26.61
C ASP A 58 -30.12 -12.04 26.37
N GLU A 59 -28.91 -11.56 26.65
CA GLU A 59 -28.47 -10.18 26.38
C GLU A 59 -27.99 -9.97 24.92
N GLY A 60 -27.79 -11.06 24.15
CA GLY A 60 -27.37 -11.02 22.75
C GLY A 60 -26.28 -12.04 22.39
N THR A 61 -25.82 -11.95 21.15
CA THR A 61 -24.74 -12.78 20.57
C THR A 61 -23.48 -11.96 20.37
N ALA A 62 -22.32 -12.56 20.64
CA ALA A 62 -21.03 -12.02 20.24
C ALA A 62 -20.14 -13.09 19.58
N SER A 63 -19.23 -12.65 18.72
CA SER A 63 -18.51 -13.42 17.69
C SER A 63 -17.01 -13.14 17.74
N PHE A 64 -16.29 -13.96 18.51
CA PHE A 64 -14.92 -13.76 18.92
C PHE A 64 -13.96 -14.33 17.89
N GLY A 65 -13.16 -13.43 17.33
CA GLY A 65 -12.07 -13.75 16.43
C GLY A 65 -10.82 -14.18 17.18
N TRP A 66 -10.15 -15.17 16.62
CA TRP A 66 -8.92 -15.77 17.09
C TRP A 66 -7.76 -14.77 17.08
N ILE A 67 -6.98 -14.68 18.17
CA ILE A 67 -5.86 -13.72 18.28
C ILE A 67 -4.72 -14.06 17.31
N ARG A 68 -4.59 -15.32 16.87
CA ARG A 68 -3.68 -15.71 15.78
C ARG A 68 -4.10 -15.19 14.39
N GLY A 69 -5.33 -14.69 14.24
CA GLY A 69 -5.89 -14.29 12.95
C GLY A 69 -6.34 -15.50 12.12
N HIS A 70 -5.43 -16.10 11.36
CA HIS A 70 -5.70 -17.24 10.48
C HIS A 70 -4.42 -18.06 10.21
N LEU A 71 -4.58 -19.29 9.71
CA LEU A 71 -3.51 -20.16 9.22
C LEU A 71 -3.76 -20.57 7.77
N PHE A 72 -2.68 -20.75 7.00
CA PHE A 72 -2.70 -21.26 5.62
C PHE A 72 -2.44 -22.77 5.52
N ASP A 73 -2.43 -23.49 6.65
CA ASP A 73 -2.34 -24.95 6.70
C ASP A 73 -3.58 -25.53 7.39
N TYR A 74 -4.36 -26.31 6.63
CA TYR A 74 -5.60 -26.90 7.11
C TYR A 74 -5.37 -27.92 8.26
N PRO A 75 -4.42 -28.88 8.19
CA PRO A 75 -4.09 -29.74 9.32
C PRO A 75 -3.78 -29.00 10.63
N CYS A 76 -2.96 -27.94 10.59
CA CYS A 76 -2.65 -27.14 11.79
C CYS A 76 -3.89 -26.41 12.33
N ALA A 77 -4.73 -25.86 11.45
CA ALA A 77 -5.98 -25.23 11.87
C ALA A 77 -6.99 -26.25 12.45
N VAL A 78 -7.04 -27.46 11.89
CA VAL A 78 -7.90 -28.56 12.37
C VAL A 78 -7.44 -29.06 13.73
N VAL A 79 -6.14 -29.29 13.96
CA VAL A 79 -5.64 -29.75 15.27
C VAL A 79 -5.98 -28.74 16.38
N LEU A 80 -5.78 -27.44 16.14
CA LEU A 80 -6.13 -26.40 17.11
C LEU A 80 -7.64 -26.26 17.29
N TYR A 81 -8.44 -26.50 16.24
CA TYR A 81 -9.89 -26.55 16.32
C TYR A 81 -10.40 -27.78 17.09
N GLU A 82 -9.83 -28.96 16.87
CA GLU A 82 -10.18 -30.20 17.56
C GLU A 82 -9.88 -30.07 19.06
N MET A 83 -8.73 -29.50 19.45
CA MET A 83 -8.46 -29.12 20.85
C MET A 83 -9.55 -28.21 21.42
N CYS A 84 -9.98 -27.17 20.68
CA CYS A 84 -11.07 -26.28 21.07
C CYS A 84 -12.47 -26.93 21.08
N VAL A 85 -12.62 -28.15 20.55
CA VAL A 85 -13.88 -28.92 20.52
C VAL A 85 -13.88 -30.05 21.55
N GLU A 86 -12.71 -30.59 21.91
CA GLU A 86 -12.54 -31.54 23.02
C GLU A 86 -12.59 -30.83 24.38
N GLU A 87 -11.97 -29.65 24.50
CA GLU A 87 -12.06 -28.77 25.68
C GLU A 87 -12.76 -27.44 25.32
N PRO A 88 -14.05 -27.44 24.94
CA PRO A 88 -14.79 -26.24 24.51
C PRO A 88 -15.20 -25.32 25.67
N MET A 89 -14.69 -25.59 26.88
CA MET A 89 -14.99 -24.83 28.07
C MET A 89 -13.96 -23.73 28.29
N ALA A 90 -14.41 -22.69 28.97
CA ALA A 90 -14.41 -21.39 28.33
C ALA A 90 -14.18 -20.31 29.39
N THR A 91 -13.00 -19.69 29.37
CA THR A 91 -12.57 -18.79 30.44
C THR A 91 -12.16 -17.41 29.90
N VAL A 92 -12.96 -16.37 30.21
CA VAL A 92 -12.49 -14.97 30.09
C VAL A 92 -11.30 -14.75 31.01
N GLN A 93 -10.15 -14.49 30.40
CA GLN A 93 -8.92 -14.07 31.06
C GLN A 93 -8.99 -12.59 31.46
N ASN A 94 -9.72 -11.75 30.71
CA ASN A 94 -9.70 -10.31 30.90
C ASN A 94 -10.98 -9.59 30.48
N VAL A 95 -11.36 -8.55 31.22
CA VAL A 95 -12.42 -7.60 30.85
C VAL A 95 -11.88 -6.19 31.04
N ARG A 96 -11.63 -5.49 29.94
CA ARG A 96 -11.06 -4.14 29.91
C ARG A 96 -12.13 -3.15 29.45
N ASN A 97 -12.61 -2.32 30.37
CA ASN A 97 -13.45 -1.16 30.05
C ASN A 97 -12.56 0.08 29.85
N GLN A 98 -12.70 0.76 28.72
CA GLN A 98 -11.99 1.99 28.41
C GLN A 98 -12.97 3.05 27.89
N GLU A 99 -12.86 4.28 28.37
CA GLU A 99 -13.45 5.40 27.64
C GLU A 99 -12.65 5.62 26.35
N LYS A 100 -13.35 5.61 25.21
CA LYS A 100 -12.85 6.04 23.93
C LYS A 100 -13.51 7.36 23.55
N LEU A 101 -12.73 8.19 22.87
CA LEU A 101 -13.20 9.43 22.26
C LEU A 101 -13.12 9.26 20.74
N LYS A 102 -14.23 9.48 20.04
CA LYS A 102 -14.19 9.74 18.60
C LYS A 102 -14.17 11.24 18.38
N TYR A 103 -13.05 11.75 17.88
CA TYR A 103 -12.90 13.16 17.63
C TYR A 103 -13.71 13.62 16.41
N PRO A 104 -14.21 14.86 16.40
CA PRO A 104 -14.76 15.46 15.19
C PRO A 104 -13.66 15.59 14.12
N PRO A 105 -14.02 15.75 12.84
CA PRO A 105 -13.02 15.96 11.79
C PRO A 105 -12.23 17.26 12.01
N TYR A 106 -11.01 17.29 11.48
CA TYR A 106 -10.27 18.54 11.28
C TYR A 106 -11.02 19.48 10.33
N PRO A 107 -10.87 20.82 10.48
CA PRO A 107 -11.41 21.81 9.55
C PRO A 107 -11.22 21.47 8.07
N LEU A 108 -12.23 21.80 7.29
CA LEU A 108 -12.44 21.22 5.96
C LEU A 108 -11.48 21.80 4.91
N SER A 109 -10.50 21.01 4.46
CA SER A 109 -9.69 21.34 3.28
C SER A 109 -10.36 20.88 1.98
N THR A 110 -9.84 21.32 0.83
CA THR A 110 -10.34 20.96 -0.52
C THR A 110 -10.44 19.45 -0.73
N LEU A 111 -9.40 18.71 -0.32
CA LEU A 111 -9.31 17.26 -0.46
C LEU A 111 -10.34 16.55 0.42
N GLU A 112 -10.53 17.04 1.64
CA GLU A 112 -11.48 16.47 2.59
C GLU A 112 -12.94 16.73 2.19
N LEU A 113 -13.25 17.88 1.56
CA LEU A 113 -14.53 18.17 0.93
C LEU A 113 -14.82 17.19 -0.22
N GLN A 114 -13.88 17.02 -1.16
CA GLN A 114 -14.02 16.15 -2.32
C GLN A 114 -14.30 14.69 -1.91
N LYS A 115 -13.47 14.12 -1.04
CA LYS A 115 -13.66 12.76 -0.48
C LYS A 115 -15.05 12.56 0.13
N ARG A 116 -15.59 13.57 0.83
CA ARG A 116 -16.90 13.50 1.51
C ARG A 116 -18.06 13.62 0.55
N ALA A 117 -18.02 14.57 -0.39
CA ALA A 117 -19.04 14.69 -1.44
C ALA A 117 -19.10 13.42 -2.33
N SER A 118 -17.93 12.82 -2.61
CA SER A 118 -17.81 11.53 -3.31
C SER A 118 -18.39 10.36 -2.50
N ARG A 119 -17.99 10.21 -1.22
CA ARG A 119 -18.48 9.13 -0.33
C ARG A 119 -19.97 9.22 -0.01
N TYR A 120 -20.50 10.42 0.25
CA TYR A 120 -21.86 10.61 0.78
C TYR A 120 -22.90 10.97 -0.29
N PHE A 121 -22.51 11.71 -1.33
CA PHE A 121 -23.45 12.22 -2.34
C PHE A 121 -23.19 11.64 -3.75
N ARG A 122 -22.14 10.81 -3.91
CA ARG A 122 -21.66 10.29 -5.20
C ARG A 122 -21.28 11.38 -6.22
N MET A 123 -21.09 12.62 -5.76
CA MET A 123 -20.67 13.75 -6.59
C MET A 123 -19.22 13.54 -7.04
N SER A 124 -18.91 13.78 -8.31
CA SER A 124 -17.53 13.74 -8.79
C SER A 124 -16.71 14.91 -8.23
N SER A 125 -15.39 14.76 -8.20
CA SER A 125 -14.44 15.80 -7.75
C SER A 125 -14.66 17.12 -8.48
N GLU A 126 -14.87 17.08 -9.80
CA GLU A 126 -15.09 18.27 -10.63
C GLU A 126 -16.45 18.92 -10.37
N HIS A 127 -17.53 18.13 -10.26
CA HIS A 127 -18.87 18.64 -9.96
C HIS A 127 -18.94 19.24 -8.55
N THR A 128 -18.28 18.60 -7.58
CA THR A 128 -18.08 19.12 -6.22
C THR A 128 -17.37 20.48 -6.25
N MET A 129 -16.27 20.59 -6.99
CA MET A 129 -15.54 21.85 -7.11
C MET A 129 -16.31 22.92 -7.87
N LYS A 130 -17.15 22.56 -8.84
CA LYS A 130 -18.04 23.51 -9.53
C LYS A 130 -19.06 24.08 -8.57
N VAL A 131 -19.81 23.23 -7.86
CA VAL A 131 -20.85 23.66 -6.92
C VAL A 131 -20.25 24.43 -5.73
N ALA A 132 -19.05 24.07 -5.27
CA ALA A 132 -18.34 24.83 -4.24
C ALA A 132 -17.92 26.23 -4.72
N GLU A 133 -17.43 26.34 -5.97
CA GLU A 133 -17.09 27.62 -6.59
C GLU A 133 -18.34 28.51 -6.77
N GLU A 134 -19.47 27.92 -7.19
CA GLU A 134 -20.77 28.61 -7.33
C GLU A 134 -21.30 29.12 -5.96
N LEU A 135 -21.18 28.32 -4.89
CA LEU A 135 -21.51 28.73 -3.51
C LEU A 135 -20.58 29.82 -2.96
N TYR A 136 -19.28 29.76 -3.27
CA TYR A 136 -18.29 30.77 -2.89
C TYR A 136 -18.52 32.12 -3.59
N GLN A 137 -18.78 32.10 -4.91
CA GLN A 137 -19.05 33.32 -5.68
C GLN A 137 -20.36 34.01 -5.24
N ALA A 138 -21.32 33.25 -4.70
CA ALA A 138 -22.52 33.78 -4.06
C ALA A 138 -22.35 34.14 -2.57
N GLY A 139 -21.15 33.97 -2.00
CA GLY A 139 -20.77 34.41 -0.64
C GLY A 139 -21.20 33.49 0.49
N PHE A 140 -21.64 32.26 0.21
CA PHE A 140 -22.18 31.33 1.23
C PHE A 140 -21.11 30.50 1.95
N ILE A 141 -19.97 30.24 1.30
CA ILE A 141 -18.81 29.54 1.88
C ILE A 141 -17.51 30.30 1.58
N SER A 142 -16.48 30.06 2.38
CA SER A 142 -15.11 30.52 2.12
C SER A 142 -14.49 29.84 0.89
N TYR A 143 -13.34 30.35 0.44
CA TYR A 143 -12.71 29.94 -0.81
C TYR A 143 -12.40 28.43 -0.86
N PRO A 144 -12.97 27.65 -1.80
CA PRO A 144 -12.99 26.19 -1.71
C PRO A 144 -11.70 25.51 -2.20
N ARG A 145 -10.61 26.27 -2.41
CA ARG A 145 -9.33 25.81 -2.97
C ARG A 145 -8.18 26.15 -2.03
N THR A 146 -8.21 25.49 -0.87
CA THR A 146 -7.23 25.64 0.21
C THR A 146 -6.67 24.27 0.65
N GLU A 147 -5.39 24.25 1.04
CA GLU A 147 -4.79 23.11 1.78
C GLU A 147 -5.02 23.22 3.29
N THR A 148 -5.45 24.39 3.78
CA THR A 148 -5.53 24.73 5.21
C THR A 148 -6.60 23.93 5.96
N ASP A 149 -6.20 23.28 7.04
CA ASP A 149 -7.07 22.47 7.92
C ASP A 149 -7.05 22.97 9.38
N ASN A 150 -6.80 24.27 9.57
CA ASN A 150 -6.81 24.92 10.88
C ASN A 150 -7.33 26.36 10.81
N PHE A 151 -8.01 26.83 11.86
CA PHE A 151 -8.46 28.22 11.95
C PHE A 151 -7.42 29.10 12.66
N SER A 152 -7.31 30.35 12.21
CA SER A 152 -6.50 31.36 12.89
C SER A 152 -7.05 31.63 14.30
N PRO A 153 -6.20 31.84 15.32
CA PRO A 153 -6.63 32.25 16.66
C PRO A 153 -7.47 33.55 16.70
N ASN A 154 -7.41 34.35 15.64
CA ASN A 154 -8.15 35.61 15.51
C ASN A 154 -9.53 35.44 14.82
N THR A 155 -9.92 34.23 14.42
CA THR A 155 -11.23 33.97 13.80
C THR A 155 -12.33 33.85 14.86
N ASP A 156 -13.34 34.73 14.84
CA ASP A 156 -14.52 34.59 15.71
C ASP A 156 -15.43 33.46 15.23
N LEU A 157 -15.12 32.24 15.67
CA LEU A 157 -15.92 31.05 15.42
C LEU A 157 -17.32 31.15 16.07
N HIS A 158 -17.47 31.86 17.19
CA HIS A 158 -18.76 32.02 17.86
C HIS A 158 -19.73 32.87 17.02
N ALA A 159 -19.24 33.89 16.30
CA ALA A 159 -20.05 34.64 15.33
C ALA A 159 -20.58 33.74 14.22
N ILE A 160 -19.71 32.93 13.60
CA ILE A 160 -20.10 32.03 12.50
C ILE A 160 -21.12 30.99 12.97
N VAL A 161 -20.97 30.42 14.19
CA VAL A 161 -21.99 29.51 14.76
C VAL A 161 -23.30 30.26 15.08
N ARG A 162 -23.24 31.52 15.53
CA ARG A 162 -24.43 32.31 15.89
C ARG A 162 -25.34 32.59 14.69
N GLU A 163 -24.77 32.79 13.50
CA GLU A 163 -25.55 32.89 12.25
C GLU A 163 -26.37 31.62 11.95
N GLN A 164 -25.94 30.44 12.41
CA GLN A 164 -26.58 29.17 12.08
C GLN A 164 -27.76 28.80 12.99
N VAL A 165 -28.01 29.57 14.07
CA VAL A 165 -29.05 29.32 15.07
C VAL A 165 -30.46 29.34 14.47
N GLU A 166 -30.68 30.11 13.39
CA GLU A 166 -31.97 30.21 12.70
C GLU A 166 -32.23 29.08 11.68
N HIS A 167 -31.37 28.06 11.58
CA HIS A 167 -31.59 26.96 10.63
C HIS A 167 -32.56 25.89 11.18
N PRO A 168 -33.65 25.53 10.49
CA PRO A 168 -34.64 24.58 11.01
C PRO A 168 -34.13 23.15 11.28
N VAL A 169 -32.98 22.76 10.71
CA VAL A 169 -32.45 21.37 10.79
C VAL A 169 -31.14 21.24 11.59
N TRP A 170 -30.54 22.35 12.03
CA TRP A 170 -29.33 22.33 12.88
C TRP A 170 -29.19 23.53 13.83
N GLY A 171 -30.06 24.54 13.74
CA GLY A 171 -30.00 25.75 14.57
C GLY A 171 -30.18 25.48 16.06
N ALA A 172 -31.03 24.51 16.43
CA ALA A 172 -31.12 24.01 17.80
C ALA A 172 -29.79 23.44 18.32
N TYR A 173 -28.99 22.79 17.46
CA TYR A 173 -27.65 22.34 17.85
C TYR A 173 -26.67 23.51 17.93
N ALA A 174 -26.70 24.46 16.98
CA ALA A 174 -25.87 25.66 17.02
C ALA A 174 -26.16 26.51 18.28
N HIS A 175 -27.41 26.58 18.74
CA HIS A 175 -27.77 27.20 20.01
C HIS A 175 -27.14 26.49 21.20
N ARG A 176 -27.33 25.16 21.32
CA ARG A 176 -26.72 24.35 22.40
C ARG A 176 -25.20 24.44 22.38
N LEU A 177 -24.58 24.52 21.20
CA LEU A 177 -23.14 24.68 21.02
C LEU A 177 -22.62 26.02 21.56
N LEU A 178 -23.45 27.08 21.55
CA LEU A 178 -23.15 28.39 22.15
C LEU A 178 -23.60 28.54 23.61
N THR A 179 -24.30 27.55 24.18
CA THR A 179 -24.83 27.58 25.55
C THR A 179 -23.75 27.07 26.52
N PRO A 180 -23.18 27.90 27.42
CA PRO A 180 -22.06 27.50 28.27
C PRO A 180 -22.35 26.29 29.18
N GLU A 181 -23.60 26.16 29.61
CA GLU A 181 -24.08 25.11 30.53
C GLU A 181 -24.06 23.72 29.88
N GLU A 182 -24.27 23.64 28.56
CA GLU A 182 -24.23 22.41 27.76
C GLU A 182 -22.79 21.87 27.59
N ARG A 183 -21.78 22.74 27.75
CA ARG A 183 -20.33 22.42 27.61
C ARG A 183 -19.93 21.78 26.27
N LEU A 184 -20.79 21.85 25.26
CA LEU A 184 -20.59 21.27 23.93
C LEU A 184 -19.53 21.98 23.08
N TRP A 185 -19.18 23.23 23.41
CA TRP A 185 -18.17 23.98 22.67
C TRP A 185 -16.76 23.38 22.82
N ARG A 186 -16.03 23.29 21.71
CA ARG A 186 -14.59 23.02 21.68
C ARG A 186 -13.96 23.79 20.53
N ASN A 187 -12.81 24.43 20.76
CA ASN A 187 -12.05 25.01 19.64
C ASN A 187 -11.58 23.88 18.68
N PRO A 188 -11.69 24.05 17.35
CA PRO A 188 -11.27 23.04 16.38
C PRO A 188 -9.81 22.59 16.55
N SER A 189 -9.55 21.32 16.25
CA SER A 189 -8.19 20.80 16.17
C SER A 189 -7.50 21.32 14.89
N ASN A 190 -6.17 21.48 14.93
CA ASN A 190 -5.34 21.74 13.75
C ASN A 190 -4.91 20.40 13.14
N GLY A 191 -5.08 20.19 11.82
CA GLY A 191 -4.70 18.95 11.13
C GLY A 191 -3.25 18.92 10.60
N GLY A 192 -2.54 20.05 10.68
CA GLY A 192 -1.12 20.19 10.33
C GLY A 192 -0.85 20.96 9.03
N HIS A 193 -1.88 21.32 8.27
CA HIS A 193 -1.74 21.92 6.94
C HIS A 193 -2.24 23.38 6.93
N ASP A 194 -1.48 24.25 6.28
CA ASP A 194 -1.72 25.70 6.22
C ASP A 194 -1.05 26.29 4.97
N ASP A 195 -1.84 26.81 4.04
CA ASP A 195 -1.35 27.46 2.82
C ASP A 195 -0.93 28.93 3.01
N LYS A 196 -1.10 29.48 4.22
CA LYS A 196 -0.78 30.86 4.64
C LYS A 196 -1.55 31.96 3.88
N ALA A 197 -2.56 31.61 3.10
CA ALA A 197 -3.35 32.54 2.28
C ALA A 197 -4.86 32.46 2.53
N HIS A 198 -5.38 31.27 2.88
CA HIS A 198 -6.80 30.99 2.98
C HIS A 198 -7.15 30.23 4.27
N PRO A 199 -8.28 30.57 4.93
CA PRO A 199 -8.82 29.75 6.01
C PRO A 199 -9.48 28.47 5.45
N PRO A 200 -9.75 27.47 6.29
CA PRO A 200 -10.49 26.26 5.90
C PRO A 200 -11.87 26.58 5.30
N ILE A 201 -12.46 25.60 4.62
CA ILE A 201 -13.79 25.71 3.99
C ILE A 201 -14.86 25.74 5.09
N HIS A 202 -15.51 26.89 5.28
CA HIS A 202 -16.50 27.15 6.32
C HIS A 202 -17.64 28.02 5.77
N PRO A 203 -18.85 28.03 6.39
CA PRO A 203 -19.92 28.90 5.95
C PRO A 203 -19.61 30.37 6.30
N THR A 204 -19.83 31.27 5.35
CA THR A 204 -19.56 32.71 5.48
C THR A 204 -20.82 33.58 5.48
N LYS A 205 -21.99 32.95 5.30
CA LYS A 205 -23.31 33.58 5.31
C LYS A 205 -24.38 32.52 5.56
N PHE A 206 -25.35 32.82 6.42
CA PHE A 206 -26.56 32.01 6.61
C PHE A 206 -27.45 31.88 5.36
N SER A 207 -28.03 30.70 5.14
CA SER A 207 -29.17 30.45 4.26
C SER A 207 -30.00 29.27 4.77
N ARG A 208 -31.29 29.22 4.38
CA ARG A 208 -32.17 28.05 4.54
C ARG A 208 -32.29 27.22 3.25
N GLY A 209 -31.48 27.54 2.23
CA GLY A 209 -31.58 27.06 0.86
C GLY A 209 -32.20 28.13 -0.05
N GLU A 210 -31.44 28.63 -1.02
CA GLU A 210 -31.94 29.64 -1.97
C GLU A 210 -32.85 29.00 -3.04
N SER A 211 -33.82 29.74 -3.55
CA SER A 211 -34.81 29.22 -4.52
C SER A 211 -34.22 28.82 -5.89
N ASN A 212 -32.98 29.21 -6.18
CA ASN A 212 -32.25 28.84 -7.40
C ASN A 212 -31.23 27.71 -7.19
N TRP A 213 -31.06 27.20 -5.97
CA TRP A 213 -30.08 26.14 -5.68
C TRP A 213 -30.53 24.79 -6.22
N SER A 214 -29.60 24.08 -6.88
CA SER A 214 -29.82 22.67 -7.21
C SER A 214 -29.85 21.79 -5.95
N PRO A 215 -30.34 20.54 -6.02
CA PRO A 215 -30.26 19.60 -4.91
C PRO A 215 -28.81 19.40 -4.40
N ASP A 216 -27.81 19.53 -5.27
CA ASP A 216 -26.40 19.38 -4.92
C ASP A 216 -25.81 20.63 -4.24
N HIS A 217 -26.29 21.84 -4.57
CA HIS A 217 -25.96 23.05 -3.80
C HIS A 217 -26.41 22.90 -2.34
N ASN A 218 -27.65 22.44 -2.14
CA ASN A 218 -28.21 22.18 -0.81
C ASN A 218 -27.39 21.13 -0.03
N LYS A 219 -27.06 19.99 -0.65
CA LYS A 219 -26.21 18.94 -0.05
C LYS A 219 -24.83 19.47 0.35
N LEU A 220 -24.19 20.25 -0.53
CA LEU A 220 -22.81 20.69 -0.32
C LEU A 220 -22.73 21.81 0.72
N TYR A 221 -23.69 22.73 0.74
CA TYR A 221 -23.82 23.73 1.81
C TYR A 221 -24.14 23.06 3.16
N GLU A 222 -25.08 22.10 3.22
CA GLU A 222 -25.34 21.31 4.44
C GLU A 222 -24.07 20.60 4.93
N LEU A 223 -23.28 20.01 4.02
CA LEU A 223 -22.02 19.36 4.37
C LEU A 223 -21.03 20.35 5.00
N VAL A 224 -20.79 21.51 4.37
CA VAL A 224 -19.86 22.53 4.90
C VAL A 224 -20.33 23.06 6.26
N VAL A 225 -21.61 23.40 6.40
CA VAL A 225 -22.16 23.94 7.66
C VAL A 225 -22.11 22.90 8.79
N ARG A 226 -22.61 21.68 8.56
CA ARG A 226 -22.58 20.62 9.58
C ARG A 226 -21.15 20.23 9.96
N HIS A 227 -20.23 20.24 9.00
CA HIS A 227 -18.82 19.96 9.26
C HIS A 227 -18.20 21.04 10.15
N PHE A 228 -18.44 22.32 9.84
CA PHE A 228 -17.99 23.44 10.67
C PHE A 228 -18.54 23.36 12.12
N LEU A 229 -19.84 23.11 12.27
CA LEU A 229 -20.48 22.92 13.58
C LEU A 229 -19.91 21.71 14.34
N ALA A 230 -19.51 20.65 13.63
CA ALA A 230 -18.85 19.49 14.21
C ALA A 230 -17.43 19.80 14.70
N CYS A 231 -16.62 20.50 13.90
CA CYS A 231 -15.26 20.92 14.27
C CYS A 231 -15.24 21.76 15.55
N CYS A 232 -16.28 22.58 15.77
CA CYS A 232 -16.43 23.45 16.94
C CYS A 232 -17.03 22.74 18.17
N SER A 233 -17.16 21.41 18.14
CA SER A 233 -17.86 20.63 19.17
C SER A 233 -16.99 19.58 19.87
N GLN A 234 -17.45 19.09 21.02
CA GLN A 234 -16.79 18.03 21.77
C GLN A 234 -16.78 16.68 21.00
N PRO A 235 -15.76 15.83 21.21
CA PRO A 235 -15.73 14.47 20.67
C PRO A 235 -16.94 13.67 21.18
N ALA A 236 -17.35 12.67 20.40
CA ALA A 236 -18.29 11.67 20.90
C ALA A 236 -17.57 10.79 21.95
N VAL A 237 -18.25 10.53 23.06
CA VAL A 237 -17.72 9.74 24.19
C VAL A 237 -18.39 8.38 24.19
N GLY A 238 -17.62 7.30 24.38
CA GLY A 238 -18.14 5.95 24.39
C GLY A 238 -17.34 5.02 25.29
N ALA A 239 -18.02 4.09 25.96
CA ALA A 239 -17.37 3.00 26.66
C ALA A 239 -17.11 1.86 25.66
N GLU A 240 -15.84 1.52 25.47
CA GLU A 240 -15.42 0.31 24.77
C GLU A 240 -15.08 -0.77 25.79
N THR A 241 -15.71 -1.94 25.64
CA THR A 241 -15.51 -3.11 26.50
C THR A 241 -14.82 -4.18 25.68
N THR A 242 -13.55 -4.43 25.99
CA THR A 242 -12.76 -5.50 25.39
C THR A 242 -12.72 -6.71 26.31
N VAL A 243 -12.91 -7.90 25.74
CA VAL A 243 -13.02 -9.16 26.48
C VAL A 243 -12.06 -10.18 25.85
N GLU A 244 -11.12 -10.69 26.64
CA GLU A 244 -10.07 -11.61 26.19
C GLU A 244 -10.32 -12.98 26.80
N ILE A 245 -10.29 -14.03 25.98
CA ILE A 245 -10.78 -15.36 26.36
C ILE A 245 -9.82 -16.48 25.97
N ASP A 246 -9.94 -17.60 26.67
CA ASP A 246 -9.20 -18.84 26.42
C ASP A 246 -10.16 -20.03 26.22
N ILE A 247 -9.84 -20.89 25.25
CA ILE A 247 -10.41 -22.23 25.03
C ILE A 247 -9.24 -23.15 24.70
N ALA A 248 -9.02 -24.22 25.48
CA ALA A 248 -7.92 -25.17 25.27
C ALA A 248 -6.51 -24.55 25.11
N GLY A 249 -6.26 -23.37 25.69
CA GLY A 249 -5.01 -22.60 25.53
C GLY A 249 -4.93 -21.72 24.28
N GLU A 250 -5.95 -21.72 23.42
CA GLU A 250 -6.09 -20.80 22.28
C GLU A 250 -6.91 -19.57 22.66
N GLN A 251 -6.43 -18.40 22.23
CA GLN A 251 -6.97 -17.12 22.67
C GLN A 251 -7.82 -16.43 21.61
N PHE A 252 -8.94 -15.85 22.05
CA PHE A 252 -9.84 -15.05 21.21
C PHE A 252 -10.15 -13.72 21.90
N THR A 253 -10.52 -12.71 21.13
CA THR A 253 -10.75 -11.35 21.64
C THR A 253 -12.11 -10.78 21.26
N ALA A 254 -12.39 -9.58 21.76
CA ALA A 254 -13.67 -8.90 21.66
C ALA A 254 -13.54 -7.39 21.82
N SER A 255 -14.46 -6.66 21.17
CA SER A 255 -14.74 -5.26 21.49
C SER A 255 -16.22 -4.96 21.23
N GLY A 256 -16.95 -4.66 22.31
CA GLY A 256 -18.24 -3.99 22.27
C GLY A 256 -18.07 -2.50 22.51
N ARG A 257 -19.02 -1.67 22.06
CA ARG A 257 -18.96 -0.24 22.35
C ARG A 257 -20.33 0.43 22.44
N VAL A 258 -20.54 1.12 23.55
CA VAL A 258 -21.72 1.95 23.84
C VAL A 258 -21.35 3.42 23.68
N VAL A 259 -22.14 4.18 22.91
CA VAL A 259 -21.96 5.63 22.81
C VAL A 259 -22.66 6.29 24.01
N LEU A 260 -21.87 6.85 24.92
CA LEU A 260 -22.34 7.52 26.14
C LEU A 260 -22.82 8.95 25.84
N ALA A 261 -22.12 9.66 24.97
CA ALA A 261 -22.48 11.00 24.50
C ALA A 261 -22.17 11.13 23.00
N LYS A 262 -23.18 11.46 22.20
CA LYS A 262 -23.02 11.60 20.74
C LYS A 262 -22.28 12.87 20.33
N ASN A 263 -22.51 13.96 21.06
CA ASN A 263 -21.90 15.28 20.84
C ASN A 263 -21.90 15.64 19.34
N TYR A 264 -20.74 15.82 18.69
CA TYR A 264 -20.67 16.20 17.27
C TYR A 264 -21.47 15.27 16.31
N LEU A 265 -21.71 14.01 16.66
CA LEU A 265 -22.48 13.07 15.83
C LEU A 265 -23.96 13.47 15.68
N ASP A 266 -24.53 14.22 16.63
CA ASP A 266 -25.93 14.70 16.53
C ASP A 266 -26.08 15.76 15.43
N VAL A 267 -25.04 16.55 15.16
CA VAL A 267 -25.02 17.50 14.02
C VAL A 267 -24.41 16.90 12.76
N TYR A 268 -23.45 15.99 12.87
CA TYR A 268 -22.65 15.49 11.74
C TYR A 268 -23.10 14.13 11.20
N ARG A 269 -24.37 14.05 10.80
CA ARG A 269 -25.10 12.86 10.30
C ARG A 269 -24.44 12.02 9.17
N PHE A 270 -23.33 12.48 8.61
CA PHE A 270 -22.58 11.78 7.56
C PHE A 270 -21.54 10.82 8.12
N ASP A 271 -21.08 11.08 9.35
CA ASP A 271 -20.21 10.21 10.09
C ASP A 271 -21.04 9.36 11.05
N SER A 272 -20.64 8.10 11.23
CA SER A 272 -21.32 7.20 12.16
C SER A 272 -20.30 6.56 13.10
N TRP A 273 -20.71 6.38 14.34
CA TRP A 273 -20.00 5.57 15.31
C TRP A 273 -21.00 4.52 15.75
N GLY A 274 -21.02 3.40 15.02
CA GLY A 274 -21.92 2.27 15.31
C GLY A 274 -21.61 1.67 16.69
N GLY A 275 -22.25 0.57 17.04
CA GLY A 275 -21.95 -0.10 18.30
C GLY A 275 -22.53 -1.49 18.34
N THR A 276 -21.71 -2.45 18.76
CA THR A 276 -22.16 -3.77 19.17
C THR A 276 -22.25 -3.73 20.69
N LEU A 277 -23.43 -4.02 21.24
CA LEU A 277 -23.56 -4.38 22.65
C LEU A 277 -22.98 -5.79 22.78
N LEU A 278 -21.91 -5.93 23.56
CA LEU A 278 -21.57 -7.24 24.10
C LEU A 278 -22.51 -7.53 25.27
N PRO A 279 -22.94 -8.80 25.45
CA PRO A 279 -23.43 -9.28 26.73
C PRO A 279 -22.45 -8.97 27.87
N THR A 280 -22.96 -8.98 29.09
CA THR A 280 -22.21 -8.70 30.31
C THR A 280 -21.23 -9.84 30.61
N TYR A 281 -19.97 -9.66 30.25
CA TYR A 281 -18.91 -10.63 30.54
C TYR A 281 -18.12 -10.24 31.80
N ASN A 282 -18.02 -11.19 32.72
CA ASN A 282 -17.12 -11.16 33.87
C ASN A 282 -15.82 -11.90 33.53
N ILE A 283 -14.76 -11.66 34.31
CA ILE A 283 -13.57 -12.52 34.27
C ILE A 283 -14.00 -13.93 34.70
N GLY A 284 -13.82 -14.92 33.82
CA GLY A 284 -14.40 -16.26 33.89
C GLY A 284 -15.60 -16.60 32.97
N GLN A 285 -16.01 -15.73 32.01
CA GLN A 285 -17.17 -15.93 31.10
C GLN A 285 -16.72 -16.22 29.62
N GLN A 286 -17.36 -15.80 28.49
CA GLN A 286 -16.82 -16.10 27.11
C GLN A 286 -17.31 -15.30 25.84
N ALA A 287 -16.40 -15.04 24.86
CA ALA A 287 -16.49 -14.69 23.35
C ALA A 287 -16.78 -11.97 22.01
N GLY A 288 -16.63 -11.59 20.66
CA GLY A 288 -16.30 -10.26 20.01
C GLY A 288 -17.03 -9.80 18.71
N ILE A 289 -16.49 -9.12 17.66
CA ILE A 289 -15.49 -8.00 17.45
C ILE A 289 -15.80 -7.23 16.11
N GLY A 290 -15.31 -5.98 15.94
CA GLY A 290 -14.74 -5.40 14.67
C GLY A 290 -15.66 -4.84 13.54
N THR A 291 -15.22 -4.07 12.50
CA THR A 291 -14.12 -3.05 12.32
C THR A 291 -14.20 -2.23 10.97
N ASP A 292 -13.56 -1.04 10.89
CA ASP A 292 -13.16 -0.18 9.70
C ASP A 292 -14.28 0.50 8.80
N ALA A 293 -14.15 1.24 7.65
CA ALA A 293 -13.07 1.52 6.66
C ALA A 293 -13.14 2.85 5.81
N THR A 294 -12.07 3.13 5.02
CA THR A 294 -11.75 4.36 4.20
C THR A 294 -11.00 4.01 2.86
N MET A 295 -10.56 4.85 1.89
CA MET A 295 -10.70 6.28 1.45
C MET A 295 -10.18 6.46 -0.03
N HIS A 296 -10.74 7.33 -0.89
CA HIS A 296 -10.12 7.76 -2.20
C HIS A 296 -10.84 8.99 -2.86
N ASP A 297 -10.27 9.67 -3.88
CA ASP A 297 -11.03 10.43 -4.94
C ASP A 297 -10.31 10.88 -6.27
N HIS A 298 -9.05 10.53 -6.57
CA HIS A 298 -8.21 11.30 -7.54
C HIS A 298 -8.41 10.97 -9.06
N ILE A 299 -9.60 11.21 -9.66
CA ILE A 299 -10.10 10.30 -10.73
C ILE A 299 -10.29 10.84 -12.18
N LYS A 300 -11.01 11.95 -12.41
CA LYS A 300 -11.84 12.11 -13.65
C LYS A 300 -11.12 11.96 -15.01
N LYS A 301 -9.91 12.53 -15.15
CA LYS A 301 -9.20 12.69 -16.45
C LYS A 301 -8.81 11.39 -17.18
N LEU A 302 -9.02 10.23 -16.55
CA LEU A 302 -8.77 8.90 -17.12
C LEU A 302 -10.02 8.30 -17.78
N LEU A 303 -11.21 8.70 -17.30
CA LEU A 303 -12.50 8.31 -17.85
C LEU A 303 -12.75 9.02 -19.18
N ASP A 304 -12.58 10.35 -19.21
CA ASP A 304 -12.80 11.23 -20.38
C ASP A 304 -11.94 10.86 -21.61
N ARG A 305 -10.95 9.98 -21.44
CA ARG A 305 -9.97 9.54 -22.44
C ARG A 305 -9.95 8.04 -22.68
N CYS A 306 -10.87 7.30 -22.08
CA CYS A 306 -10.97 5.84 -22.19
C CYS A 306 -9.67 5.11 -21.79
N TYR A 307 -8.93 5.63 -20.81
CA TYR A 307 -7.75 4.95 -20.23
C TYR A 307 -8.14 4.10 -19.00
N ALA A 308 -9.19 4.50 -18.30
CA ALA A 308 -9.89 3.70 -17.32
C ALA A 308 -11.41 3.81 -17.55
N THR A 309 -12.15 2.80 -17.11
CA THR A 309 -13.61 2.85 -16.95
C THR A 309 -13.97 3.00 -15.47
N LYS A 310 -15.23 3.36 -15.20
CA LYS A 310 -15.80 3.40 -13.84
C LYS A 310 -17.04 2.51 -13.83
N ASP A 311 -17.15 1.62 -12.85
CA ASP A 311 -18.33 0.76 -12.71
C ASP A 311 -19.46 1.44 -11.91
N GLU A 312 -20.63 0.79 -11.86
CA GLU A 312 -21.79 1.26 -11.09
C GLU A 312 -21.49 1.34 -9.58
N ASN A 313 -20.61 0.49 -9.07
CA ASN A 313 -20.12 0.51 -7.68
C ASN A 313 -19.10 1.62 -7.42
N THR A 314 -18.79 2.46 -8.40
CA THR A 314 -17.82 3.56 -8.38
C THR A 314 -16.33 3.18 -8.30
N ARG A 315 -15.99 1.92 -8.57
CA ARG A 315 -14.62 1.39 -8.71
C ARG A 315 -14.04 1.74 -10.08
N PHE A 316 -12.74 1.49 -10.27
CA PHE A 316 -12.01 1.75 -11.51
C PHE A 316 -11.33 0.49 -12.03
N SER A 317 -11.36 0.34 -13.34
CA SER A 317 -10.60 -0.67 -14.08
C SER A 317 -9.87 0.03 -15.23
N PRO A 318 -8.62 -0.35 -15.57
CA PRO A 318 -7.97 0.15 -16.76
C PRO A 318 -8.66 -0.39 -18.01
N THR A 319 -8.49 0.30 -19.14
CA THR A 319 -8.77 -0.27 -20.46
C THR A 319 -7.52 -0.92 -21.03
N ASN A 320 -7.67 -1.78 -22.04
CA ASN A 320 -6.56 -2.30 -22.85
C ASN A 320 -5.61 -1.19 -23.33
N LEU A 321 -6.14 0.01 -23.63
CA LEU A 321 -5.32 1.16 -24.02
C LEU A 321 -4.57 1.78 -22.83
N GLY A 322 -5.22 1.93 -21.68
CA GLY A 322 -4.57 2.45 -20.48
C GLY A 322 -3.45 1.52 -19.98
N GLU A 323 -3.69 0.22 -20.00
CA GLU A 323 -2.73 -0.81 -19.60
C GLU A 323 -1.55 -0.90 -20.59
N ALA A 324 -1.81 -0.94 -21.91
CA ALA A 324 -0.76 -0.91 -22.93
C ALA A 324 0.16 0.31 -22.82
N LEU A 325 -0.39 1.47 -22.45
CA LEU A 325 0.38 2.69 -22.23
C LEU A 325 1.28 2.57 -20.98
N VAL A 326 0.80 1.99 -19.88
CA VAL A 326 1.63 1.79 -18.68
C VAL A 326 2.73 0.76 -18.94
N MET A 327 2.39 -0.43 -19.46
CA MET A 327 3.37 -1.46 -19.85
C MET A 327 4.44 -0.90 -20.80
N GLY A 328 4.01 -0.24 -21.87
CA GLY A 328 4.91 0.20 -22.93
C GLY A 328 5.88 1.33 -22.54
N TYR A 329 5.66 2.02 -21.42
CA TYR A 329 6.62 2.94 -20.81
C TYR A 329 7.45 2.28 -19.71
N ASP A 330 6.85 1.39 -18.91
CA ASP A 330 7.55 0.63 -17.87
C ASP A 330 8.65 -0.26 -18.47
N GLU A 331 8.32 -1.02 -19.52
CA GLU A 331 9.25 -1.87 -20.28
C GLU A 331 10.45 -1.08 -20.84
N MET A 332 10.32 0.24 -21.08
CA MET A 332 11.45 1.08 -21.51
C MET A 332 12.53 1.23 -20.42
N GLY A 333 12.21 0.92 -19.17
CA GLY A 333 13.05 1.16 -18.00
C GLY A 333 12.71 2.45 -17.26
N TYR A 334 11.48 2.95 -17.39
CA TYR A 334 11.04 4.18 -16.72
C TYR A 334 9.71 4.02 -15.97
N GLU A 335 9.79 4.16 -14.65
CA GLU A 335 8.63 4.17 -13.75
C GLU A 335 7.85 5.51 -13.82
N LEU A 336 7.61 6.05 -15.03
CA LEU A 336 6.87 7.31 -15.26
C LEU A 336 5.42 7.26 -14.73
N TRP A 337 4.90 6.06 -14.51
CA TRP A 337 3.59 5.80 -13.93
C TRP A 337 3.61 5.83 -12.38
N LYS A 338 4.77 5.88 -11.73
CA LYS A 338 4.89 6.10 -10.28
C LYS A 338 4.90 7.61 -9.97
N PRO A 339 4.46 8.02 -8.76
CA PRO A 339 4.27 9.43 -8.44
C PRO A 339 5.57 10.24 -8.25
N TYR A 340 6.75 9.62 -8.19
CA TYR A 340 8.01 10.27 -7.76
C TYR A 340 8.36 11.55 -8.54
N LEU A 341 8.42 11.45 -9.88
CA LEU A 341 8.73 12.60 -10.74
C LEU A 341 7.69 13.72 -10.60
N ARG A 342 6.41 13.35 -10.41
CA ARG A 342 5.32 14.30 -10.21
C ARG A 342 5.40 15.01 -8.85
N SER A 343 5.69 14.26 -7.79
CA SER A 343 5.85 14.79 -6.43
C SER A 343 7.02 15.77 -6.35
N MET A 344 8.14 15.46 -7.02
CA MET A 344 9.28 16.39 -7.15
C MET A 344 8.90 17.67 -7.91
N MET A 345 8.17 17.57 -9.02
CA MET A 345 7.66 18.76 -9.74
C MET A 345 6.73 19.61 -8.87
N GLU A 346 5.89 19.00 -8.04
CA GLU A 346 4.99 19.70 -7.11
C GLU A 346 5.73 20.38 -5.96
N ALA A 347 6.74 19.71 -5.39
CA ALA A 347 7.65 20.30 -4.40
C ALA A 347 8.44 21.49 -4.95
N ASP A 348 8.89 21.42 -6.21
CA ASP A 348 9.58 22.54 -6.89
C ASP A 348 8.64 23.70 -7.21
N MET A 349 7.39 23.43 -7.61
CA MET A 349 6.37 24.49 -7.76
C MET A 349 6.04 25.16 -6.41
N LYS A 350 5.95 24.39 -5.32
CA LYS A 350 5.77 24.92 -3.96
C LYS A 350 6.99 25.71 -3.48
N SER A 351 8.20 25.31 -3.88
CA SER A 351 9.44 26.07 -3.63
C SER A 351 9.47 27.43 -4.33
N VAL A 352 8.89 27.52 -5.54
CA VAL A 352 8.73 28.82 -6.24
C VAL A 352 7.69 29.70 -5.58
N SER A 353 6.56 29.16 -5.09
CA SER A 353 5.53 29.99 -4.44
C SER A 353 5.96 30.56 -3.08
N ILE A 354 6.80 29.85 -2.32
CA ILE A 354 7.43 30.36 -1.08
C ILE A 354 8.72 31.16 -1.33
N GLY A 355 9.14 31.34 -2.58
CA GLY A 355 10.30 32.14 -2.97
C GLY A 355 11.68 31.54 -2.68
N THR A 356 11.77 30.24 -2.37
CA THR A 356 13.06 29.55 -2.13
C THR A 356 13.77 29.09 -3.40
N LYS A 357 13.04 28.90 -4.51
CA LYS A 357 13.59 28.61 -5.84
C LYS A 357 13.13 29.63 -6.88
N SER A 358 13.94 29.84 -7.92
CA SER A 358 13.55 30.70 -9.04
C SER A 358 12.72 29.96 -10.09
N LYS A 359 11.75 30.65 -10.70
CA LYS A 359 10.94 30.08 -11.80
C LYS A 359 11.82 29.59 -12.97
N SER A 360 12.91 30.29 -13.27
CA SER A 360 13.87 29.94 -14.32
C SER A 360 14.56 28.60 -14.09
N GLU A 361 15.06 28.40 -12.86
CA GLU A 361 15.77 27.20 -12.39
C GLU A 361 14.87 25.97 -12.38
N VAL A 362 13.64 26.09 -11.85
CA VAL A 362 12.65 25.00 -11.87
C VAL A 362 12.23 24.66 -13.31
N LEU A 363 12.07 25.65 -14.19
CA LEU A 363 11.80 25.39 -15.61
C LEU A 363 12.97 24.69 -16.29
N GLU A 364 14.21 25.11 -16.05
CA GLU A 364 15.41 24.49 -16.64
C GLU A 364 15.56 23.03 -16.19
N SER A 365 15.48 22.77 -14.89
CA SER A 365 15.49 21.42 -14.29
C SER A 365 14.37 20.52 -14.85
N CYS A 366 13.12 20.97 -14.76
CA CYS A 366 11.96 20.21 -15.21
C CYS A 366 12.00 19.93 -16.73
N LEU A 367 12.42 20.91 -17.55
CA LEU A 367 12.56 20.72 -18.99
C LEU A 367 13.72 19.77 -19.32
N GLN A 368 14.83 19.81 -18.59
CA GLN A 368 15.95 18.88 -18.77
C GLN A 368 15.52 17.44 -18.48
N GLN A 369 14.84 17.20 -17.36
CA GLN A 369 14.31 15.88 -16.98
C GLN A 369 13.29 15.36 -18.00
N MET A 370 12.27 16.16 -18.33
CA MET A 370 11.25 15.77 -19.32
C MET A 370 11.84 15.54 -20.72
N LYS A 371 12.84 16.34 -21.13
CA LYS A 371 13.53 16.19 -22.42
C LYS A 371 14.37 14.93 -22.47
N ALA A 372 15.04 14.53 -21.38
CA ALA A 372 15.78 13.27 -21.31
C ALA A 372 14.83 12.08 -21.52
N CYS A 373 13.74 12.02 -20.74
CA CYS A 373 12.71 10.98 -20.87
C CYS A 373 12.10 10.93 -22.28
N PHE A 374 11.78 12.08 -22.87
CA PHE A 374 11.22 12.17 -24.22
C PHE A 374 12.21 11.70 -25.31
N LEU A 375 13.47 12.10 -25.23
CA LEU A 375 14.48 11.74 -26.23
C LEU A 375 14.75 10.23 -26.25
N ASP A 376 14.79 9.60 -25.09
CA ASP A 376 15.03 8.16 -24.98
C ASP A 376 13.78 7.31 -25.26
N ALA A 377 12.59 7.71 -24.78
CA ALA A 377 11.34 7.04 -25.14
C ALA A 377 11.06 7.05 -26.66
N ARG A 378 11.61 8.05 -27.38
CA ARG A 378 11.60 8.13 -28.84
C ARG A 378 12.57 7.14 -29.52
N VAL A 379 13.66 6.75 -28.85
CA VAL A 379 14.56 5.66 -29.27
C VAL A 379 13.91 4.31 -28.97
N ASN A 380 13.48 4.11 -27.72
CA ASN A 380 12.89 2.88 -27.20
C ASN A 380 11.42 2.64 -27.62
N LYS A 381 10.88 3.47 -28.52
CA LYS A 381 9.49 3.44 -29.04
C LYS A 381 9.00 2.07 -29.55
N ALA A 382 9.90 1.15 -29.88
CA ALA A 382 9.56 -0.22 -30.28
C ALA A 382 8.82 -0.96 -29.16
N LYS A 383 9.24 -0.79 -27.91
CA LYS A 383 8.59 -1.42 -26.74
C LYS A 383 7.13 -0.98 -26.58
N LEU A 384 6.85 0.31 -26.77
CA LEU A 384 5.46 0.80 -26.78
C LEU A 384 4.64 0.28 -27.98
N LEU A 385 5.27 -0.04 -29.11
CA LEU A 385 4.60 -0.72 -30.23
C LEU A 385 4.35 -2.21 -29.92
N ASP A 386 5.25 -2.88 -29.22
CA ASP A 386 5.10 -4.30 -28.84
C ASP A 386 4.07 -4.46 -27.70
N ALA A 387 4.08 -3.58 -26.71
CA ALA A 387 3.05 -3.48 -25.67
C ALA A 387 1.68 -3.13 -26.26
N MET A 388 1.59 -2.21 -27.25
CA MET A 388 0.33 -1.99 -27.98
C MET A 388 -0.07 -3.21 -28.82
N GLY A 389 0.88 -3.94 -29.40
CA GLY A 389 0.66 -5.18 -30.15
C GLY A 389 0.22 -6.37 -29.30
N THR A 390 0.44 -6.32 -27.99
CA THR A 390 -0.19 -7.24 -27.02
C THR A 390 -1.72 -7.06 -26.98
N PHE A 391 -2.23 -5.86 -27.27
CA PHE A 391 -3.65 -5.53 -27.10
C PHE A 391 -4.45 -5.29 -28.38
N PHE A 392 -3.81 -4.85 -29.47
CA PHE A 392 -4.50 -4.35 -30.67
C PHE A 392 -3.92 -4.95 -31.96
N ALA A 393 -4.78 -5.21 -32.94
CA ALA A 393 -4.38 -5.66 -34.27
C ALA A 393 -3.68 -4.54 -35.07
N ARG A 394 -2.69 -4.88 -35.91
CA ARG A 394 -1.97 -3.89 -36.72
C ARG A 394 -2.79 -3.40 -37.94
N SER A 395 -2.78 -2.10 -38.21
CA SER A 395 -3.56 -1.40 -39.25
C SER A 395 -3.07 -1.62 -40.70
N SER A 396 -2.80 -2.87 -41.08
CA SER A 396 -2.35 -3.32 -42.41
C SER A 396 -0.88 -3.02 -42.79
N ARG A 397 -0.03 -4.04 -42.70
CA ARG A 397 1.01 -4.33 -43.71
C ARG A 397 1.15 -5.84 -43.90
N PRO A 398 1.23 -6.36 -45.13
CA PRO A 398 1.69 -7.72 -45.36
C PRO A 398 3.20 -7.76 -45.12
N ILE A 399 3.60 -8.39 -44.02
CA ILE A 399 4.99 -8.83 -43.84
C ILE A 399 5.00 -10.30 -44.24
N ASN A 400 5.90 -10.70 -45.13
CA ASN A 400 6.22 -12.11 -45.38
C ASN A 400 7.05 -12.64 -44.20
N GLU A 401 6.46 -12.66 -43.01
CA GLU A 401 6.85 -13.63 -41.99
C GLU A 401 6.46 -15.00 -42.56
N THR A 402 7.47 -15.81 -42.86
CA THR A 402 7.27 -17.22 -43.19
C THR A 402 6.48 -17.87 -42.07
N GLN A 403 5.28 -18.33 -42.39
CA GLN A 403 4.42 -19.05 -41.45
C GLN A 403 5.06 -20.40 -41.10
N ASN A 404 5.99 -20.38 -40.15
CA ASN A 404 6.21 -21.54 -39.30
C ASN A 404 4.83 -21.88 -38.69
N PRO A 405 4.31 -23.10 -38.87
CA PRO A 405 2.99 -23.44 -38.32
C PRO A 405 3.03 -23.24 -36.81
N VAL A 406 2.15 -22.38 -36.30
CA VAL A 406 2.03 -22.13 -34.86
C VAL A 406 1.25 -23.29 -34.26
N GLU A 407 1.97 -24.36 -33.97
CA GLU A 407 1.41 -25.63 -33.52
C GLU A 407 0.67 -25.47 -32.18
N ALA A 408 -0.62 -25.81 -32.21
CA ALA A 408 -1.48 -25.78 -31.04
C ALA A 408 -1.09 -26.88 -30.06
N VAL A 409 -1.01 -26.55 -28.77
CA VAL A 409 -0.57 -27.46 -27.71
C VAL A 409 -1.76 -28.09 -27.00
N ARG A 410 -2.80 -27.31 -26.69
CA ARG A 410 -4.06 -27.78 -26.04
C ARG A 410 -5.16 -26.72 -26.10
N PRO A 411 -6.45 -27.07 -25.91
CA PRO A 411 -7.49 -26.09 -25.60
C PRO A 411 -7.16 -25.26 -24.35
N CYS A 412 -7.53 -23.99 -24.35
CA CYS A 412 -7.37 -23.09 -23.21
C CYS A 412 -8.36 -23.42 -22.11
N ALA A 413 -7.85 -23.77 -20.92
CA ALA A 413 -8.67 -24.13 -19.76
C ALA A 413 -9.30 -22.94 -19.01
N ALA A 414 -9.16 -21.70 -19.51
CA ALA A 414 -9.69 -20.50 -18.86
C ALA A 414 -10.79 -19.79 -19.66
N CYS A 415 -10.68 -19.73 -20.99
CA CYS A 415 -11.76 -19.22 -21.85
C CYS A 415 -12.52 -20.31 -22.60
N HIS A 416 -11.95 -21.51 -22.76
CA HIS A 416 -12.47 -22.64 -23.56
C HIS A 416 -12.69 -22.37 -25.07
N GLU A 417 -12.78 -21.12 -25.50
CA GLU A 417 -13.01 -20.66 -26.88
C GLU A 417 -11.75 -20.68 -27.78
N SER A 418 -10.59 -21.06 -27.28
CA SER A 418 -9.31 -20.84 -27.99
C SER A 418 -8.21 -21.82 -27.61
N GLU A 419 -7.21 -21.94 -28.47
CA GLU A 419 -6.05 -22.81 -28.28
C GLU A 419 -4.95 -22.13 -27.44
N MET A 420 -4.12 -22.95 -26.79
CA MET A 420 -2.84 -22.59 -26.20
C MET A 420 -1.73 -22.95 -27.18
N VAL A 421 -0.77 -22.05 -27.41
CA VAL A 421 0.31 -22.22 -28.39
C VAL A 421 1.68 -22.00 -27.75
N LEU A 422 2.70 -22.75 -28.20
CA LEU A 422 4.09 -22.56 -27.77
C LEU A 422 4.63 -21.24 -28.36
N LYS A 423 5.24 -20.41 -27.52
CA LYS A 423 5.84 -19.11 -27.86
C LYS A 423 7.22 -18.99 -27.20
N GLN A 424 8.20 -18.49 -27.95
CA GLN A 424 9.47 -18.02 -27.39
C GLN A 424 9.41 -16.51 -27.12
N ARG A 425 10.04 -16.08 -26.03
CA ARG A 425 10.13 -14.67 -25.60
C ARG A 425 11.37 -13.98 -26.19
N GLN A 426 11.38 -12.65 -26.18
CA GLN A 426 12.59 -11.88 -26.56
C GLN A 426 13.80 -12.16 -25.63
N THR A 427 13.56 -12.69 -24.43
CA THR A 427 14.56 -13.21 -23.47
C THR A 427 15.12 -14.58 -23.84
N GLY A 428 14.58 -15.25 -24.87
CA GLY A 428 14.90 -16.63 -25.26
C GLY A 428 14.10 -17.71 -24.52
N GLU A 429 13.39 -17.34 -23.44
CA GLU A 429 12.59 -18.25 -22.62
C GLU A 429 11.31 -18.72 -23.35
N PHE A 430 10.82 -19.92 -23.02
CA PHE A 430 9.62 -20.49 -23.63
C PHE A 430 8.39 -20.38 -22.71
N MET A 431 7.21 -20.27 -23.30
CA MET A 431 5.91 -20.35 -22.61
C MET A 431 4.85 -20.95 -23.53
N VAL A 432 3.82 -21.57 -22.95
CA VAL A 432 2.62 -22.00 -23.69
C VAL A 432 1.46 -21.09 -23.30
N GLY A 433 1.08 -20.17 -24.18
CA GLY A 433 0.11 -19.11 -23.88
C GLY A 433 -1.11 -19.12 -24.79
N CYS A 434 -2.24 -18.59 -24.30
CA CYS A 434 -3.47 -18.54 -25.07
C CYS A 434 -3.32 -17.76 -26.40
N ARG A 435 -3.98 -18.26 -27.44
CA ARG A 435 -4.03 -17.66 -28.79
C ARG A 435 -4.88 -16.39 -28.82
N SER A 436 -5.89 -16.29 -27.95
CA SER A 436 -6.76 -15.11 -27.79
C SER A 436 -6.30 -14.15 -26.69
N TYR A 437 -5.01 -14.16 -26.34
CA TYR A 437 -4.36 -13.05 -25.66
C TYR A 437 -4.51 -11.77 -26.53
N PRO A 438 -5.00 -10.63 -26.00
CA PRO A 438 -5.09 -10.26 -24.58
C PRO A 438 -6.35 -10.75 -23.84
N GLN A 439 -7.43 -11.05 -24.58
CA GLN A 439 -8.77 -11.34 -24.04
C GLN A 439 -8.80 -12.56 -23.11
N CYS A 440 -7.85 -13.48 -23.29
CA CYS A 440 -7.54 -14.53 -22.33
C CYS A 440 -6.04 -14.56 -22.04
N ARG A 441 -5.67 -14.37 -20.77
CA ARG A 441 -4.27 -14.32 -20.30
C ARG A 441 -3.68 -15.64 -19.83
N ASN A 442 -4.40 -16.75 -20.01
CA ASN A 442 -3.94 -18.07 -19.59
C ASN A 442 -2.57 -18.41 -20.21
N VAL A 443 -1.64 -18.82 -19.35
CA VAL A 443 -0.26 -19.14 -19.72
C VAL A 443 0.31 -20.21 -18.81
N VAL A 444 1.00 -21.19 -19.40
CA VAL A 444 1.89 -22.12 -18.71
C VAL A 444 3.31 -21.64 -18.95
N TRP A 445 3.95 -21.19 -17.88
CA TRP A 445 5.36 -20.80 -17.88
C TRP A 445 6.23 -22.05 -17.90
N LEU A 446 7.27 -22.06 -18.74
CA LEU A 446 8.20 -23.19 -18.86
C LEU A 446 9.56 -22.81 -18.25
N PRO A 447 10.35 -23.79 -17.75
CA PRO A 447 11.63 -23.51 -17.11
C PRO A 447 12.62 -22.75 -18.02
N GLY A 448 13.23 -21.68 -17.49
CA GLY A 448 14.20 -20.86 -18.23
C GLY A 448 15.46 -21.61 -18.69
N PHE A 449 15.72 -22.81 -18.16
CA PHE A 449 16.83 -23.68 -18.60
C PHE A 449 16.55 -24.53 -19.84
N ILE A 450 15.36 -24.43 -20.45
CA ILE A 450 15.11 -24.95 -21.81
C ILE A 450 15.97 -24.18 -22.82
N SER A 451 16.68 -24.90 -23.69
CA SER A 451 17.40 -24.32 -24.84
C SER A 451 16.63 -24.44 -26.15
N GLU A 452 15.92 -25.55 -26.36
CA GLU A 452 15.09 -25.79 -27.55
C GLU A 452 13.76 -26.42 -27.10
N ALA A 453 12.64 -26.04 -27.73
CA ALA A 453 11.35 -26.67 -27.54
C ALA A 453 10.53 -26.66 -28.84
N SER A 454 9.93 -27.79 -29.20
CA SER A 454 9.01 -27.93 -30.35
C SER A 454 7.79 -28.76 -29.97
N VAL A 455 6.63 -28.43 -30.54
CA VAL A 455 5.42 -29.25 -30.36
C VAL A 455 5.56 -30.52 -31.21
N THR A 456 4.80 -31.56 -30.89
CA THR A 456 4.84 -32.83 -31.63
C THR A 456 3.43 -33.36 -31.87
N ASN A 457 3.28 -34.16 -32.93
CA ASN A 457 2.01 -34.82 -33.26
C ASN A 457 1.60 -35.92 -32.24
N GLN A 458 2.37 -36.15 -31.17
CA GLN A 458 2.00 -37.12 -30.13
C GLN A 458 1.02 -36.51 -29.13
N VAL A 459 -0.22 -36.99 -29.13
CA VAL A 459 -1.23 -36.61 -28.13
C VAL A 459 -1.00 -37.39 -26.83
N CYS A 460 -1.10 -36.70 -25.70
CA CYS A 460 -1.09 -37.32 -24.37
C CYS A 460 -2.37 -38.13 -24.12
N PRO A 461 -2.28 -39.41 -23.73
CA PRO A 461 -3.46 -40.25 -23.47
C PRO A 461 -4.10 -40.02 -22.09
N ILE A 462 -3.52 -39.18 -21.22
CA ILE A 462 -3.97 -38.97 -19.83
C ILE A 462 -4.75 -37.65 -19.67
N CYS A 463 -4.34 -36.59 -20.38
CA CYS A 463 -4.85 -35.24 -20.12
C CYS A 463 -6.18 -34.95 -20.83
N THR A 464 -7.22 -34.68 -20.04
CA THR A 464 -8.54 -34.21 -20.52
C THR A 464 -8.88 -32.82 -19.94
N PRO A 465 -9.55 -31.92 -20.69
CA PRO A 465 -9.95 -32.06 -22.08
C PRO A 465 -8.74 -32.05 -23.04
N GLY A 466 -8.82 -32.92 -24.05
CA GLY A 466 -7.81 -33.06 -25.10
C GLY A 466 -8.27 -32.47 -26.44
N PRO A 467 -7.41 -32.53 -27.49
CA PRO A 467 -6.06 -33.10 -27.46
C PRO A 467 -5.10 -32.22 -26.63
N VAL A 468 -4.14 -32.86 -25.97
CA VAL A 468 -2.96 -32.19 -25.41
C VAL A 468 -1.74 -32.78 -26.10
N TYR A 469 -1.12 -32.02 -26.99
CA TYR A 469 0.08 -32.40 -27.71
C TYR A 469 1.31 -32.33 -26.81
N LYS A 470 2.18 -33.33 -26.91
CA LYS A 470 3.46 -33.34 -26.21
C LYS A 470 4.45 -32.37 -26.87
N ILE A 471 5.33 -31.80 -26.06
CA ILE A 471 6.41 -30.91 -26.49
C ILE A 471 7.72 -31.67 -26.31
N GLN A 472 8.55 -31.72 -27.36
CA GLN A 472 9.93 -32.14 -27.24
C GLN A 472 10.72 -30.99 -26.63
N PHE A 473 11.14 -31.15 -25.39
CA PHE A 473 12.03 -30.23 -24.69
C PHE A 473 13.48 -30.70 -24.82
N LYS A 474 14.38 -29.72 -24.79
CA LYS A 474 15.82 -29.92 -24.66
C LYS A 474 16.36 -28.94 -23.62
N PHE A 475 16.95 -29.48 -22.57
CA PHE A 475 17.40 -28.72 -21.41
C PHE A 475 18.91 -28.48 -21.42
N ARG A 476 19.33 -27.34 -20.88
CA ARG A 476 20.75 -27.05 -20.66
C ARG A 476 21.30 -27.97 -19.57
N ARG A 477 22.16 -28.94 -19.93
CA ARG A 477 22.71 -29.98 -19.02
C ARG A 477 23.47 -29.46 -17.78
N ARG A 478 23.83 -28.17 -17.73
CA ARG A 478 24.42 -27.54 -16.53
C ARG A 478 23.38 -27.07 -15.50
N ASP A 479 22.12 -26.97 -15.94
CA ASP A 479 21.04 -26.26 -15.26
C ASP A 479 19.90 -27.22 -14.86
N ILE A 480 20.07 -28.53 -15.09
CA ILE A 480 19.20 -29.63 -14.63
C ILE A 480 19.98 -30.66 -13.79
N PRO A 481 19.36 -31.35 -12.82
CA PRO A 481 20.08 -32.33 -12.00
C PRO A 481 20.58 -33.55 -12.80
N PRO A 482 21.65 -34.25 -12.35
CA PRO A 482 22.32 -35.28 -13.17
C PRO A 482 21.45 -36.48 -13.58
N ASN A 483 20.40 -36.77 -12.82
CA ASN A 483 19.46 -37.87 -13.02
C ASN A 483 18.33 -37.56 -14.02
N PHE A 484 18.26 -36.35 -14.59
CA PHE A 484 17.32 -35.99 -15.65
C PHE A 484 17.99 -36.10 -17.02
N ASP A 485 17.25 -36.56 -18.03
CA ASP A 485 17.72 -36.55 -19.41
C ASP A 485 17.73 -35.12 -20.00
N VAL A 486 18.61 -34.91 -20.97
CA VAL A 486 18.72 -33.63 -21.70
C VAL A 486 17.53 -33.41 -22.62
N ASP A 487 17.03 -34.48 -23.24
CA ASP A 487 15.92 -34.47 -24.19
C ASP A 487 14.71 -35.16 -23.57
N HIS A 488 13.60 -34.43 -23.36
CA HIS A 488 12.38 -34.95 -22.72
C HIS A 488 11.13 -34.66 -23.55
N LEU A 489 10.30 -35.68 -23.79
CA LEU A 489 9.05 -35.56 -24.55
C LEU A 489 7.87 -35.37 -23.59
N GLY A 490 7.73 -34.14 -23.09
CA GLY A 490 6.90 -33.79 -21.94
C GLY A 490 5.48 -33.31 -22.27
N CYS A 491 4.57 -33.45 -21.31
CA CYS A 491 3.17 -33.00 -21.41
C CYS A 491 2.82 -31.85 -20.45
N VAL A 492 2.55 -30.65 -20.99
CA VAL A 492 2.11 -29.45 -20.24
C VAL A 492 0.66 -29.53 -19.71
N GLY A 493 -0.02 -30.67 -19.84
CA GLY A 493 -1.38 -30.89 -19.34
C GLY A 493 -1.47 -31.25 -17.86
N GLY A 494 -0.34 -31.40 -17.15
CA GLY A 494 -0.30 -31.69 -15.71
C GLY A 494 -0.22 -33.18 -15.33
N CYS A 495 -0.02 -34.08 -16.30
CA CYS A 495 0.23 -35.51 -16.04
C CYS A 495 1.73 -35.88 -16.01
N ASP A 496 2.63 -34.93 -16.25
CA ASP A 496 4.05 -35.19 -16.50
C ASP A 496 4.88 -34.85 -15.27
N ASP A 497 5.23 -35.87 -14.49
CA ASP A 497 5.86 -35.66 -13.18
C ASP A 497 7.32 -35.17 -13.31
N ILE A 498 8.04 -35.59 -14.35
CA ILE A 498 9.37 -35.05 -14.70
C ILE A 498 9.28 -33.55 -15.00
N LEU A 499 8.30 -33.12 -15.81
CA LEU A 499 8.13 -31.71 -16.13
C LEU A 499 7.66 -30.90 -14.90
N LYS A 500 6.86 -31.48 -13.99
CA LYS A 500 6.51 -30.84 -12.71
C LYS A 500 7.75 -30.60 -11.85
N GLU A 501 8.54 -31.65 -11.60
CA GLU A 501 9.73 -31.56 -10.74
C GLU A 501 10.72 -30.53 -11.29
N LEU A 502 10.94 -30.51 -12.62
CA LEU A 502 11.74 -29.48 -13.28
C LEU A 502 11.12 -28.07 -13.21
N MET A 503 9.80 -27.93 -13.29
CA MET A 503 9.11 -26.65 -13.05
C MET A 503 9.25 -26.19 -11.60
N GLU A 504 9.17 -27.08 -10.62
CA GLU A 504 9.33 -26.79 -9.20
C GLU A 504 10.78 -26.39 -8.87
N ILE A 505 11.77 -27.15 -9.36
CA ILE A 505 13.20 -26.78 -9.29
C ILE A 505 13.44 -25.38 -9.88
N SER A 506 12.79 -25.04 -10.99
CA SER A 506 12.92 -23.71 -11.61
C SER A 506 12.33 -22.57 -10.77
N ARG A 507 11.34 -22.84 -9.91
CA ARG A 507 10.80 -21.86 -8.96
C ARG A 507 11.82 -21.52 -7.86
N PHE A 508 12.54 -22.51 -7.35
CA PHE A 508 13.57 -22.30 -6.32
C PHE A 508 14.87 -21.67 -6.86
N GLY A 509 15.23 -21.93 -8.12
CA GLY A 509 16.43 -21.37 -8.74
C GLY A 509 16.37 -19.84 -8.99
N SER A 510 15.18 -19.29 -9.21
CA SER A 510 14.99 -17.88 -9.62
C SER A 510 13.82 -17.15 -8.93
N ARG A 511 13.50 -17.48 -7.67
CA ARG A 511 12.79 -16.56 -6.75
C ARG A 511 12.88 -17.01 -5.29
N SER A 512 12.89 -16.02 -4.40
CA SER A 512 12.43 -16.24 -3.02
C SER A 512 10.90 -16.24 -3.00
N GLN A 513 10.33 -17.02 -2.08
CA GLN A 513 8.88 -17.26 -1.90
C GLN A 513 8.23 -18.12 -3.00
N ALA A 514 7.22 -18.90 -2.60
CA ALA A 514 6.74 -20.07 -3.30
C ALA A 514 5.21 -20.01 -3.54
N ALA A 515 4.74 -20.86 -4.45
CA ALA A 515 3.32 -21.13 -4.66
C ALA A 515 3.17 -22.58 -5.17
N THR A 516 2.16 -23.30 -4.68
CA THR A 516 1.91 -24.71 -5.01
C THR A 516 0.42 -24.89 -5.35
N PRO A 517 0.04 -25.45 -6.52
CA PRO A 517 -1.34 -25.40 -7.01
C PRO A 517 -2.26 -26.48 -6.42
N ALA A 518 -3.49 -26.08 -6.06
CA ALA A 518 -4.51 -26.96 -5.49
C ALA A 518 -5.25 -27.83 -6.55
N ARG A 519 -5.86 -28.93 -6.09
CA ARG A 519 -6.69 -29.85 -6.91
C ARG A 519 -8.18 -29.51 -6.82
N GLY A 520 -8.85 -29.29 -7.95
CA GLY A 520 -10.32 -29.25 -8.02
C GLY A 520 -10.96 -30.64 -7.86
N ARG A 521 -12.16 -30.71 -7.30
CA ARG A 521 -12.96 -31.94 -7.14
C ARG A 521 -14.39 -31.75 -7.69
N GLN A 522 -14.93 -32.79 -8.32
CA GLN A 522 -16.25 -32.78 -8.97
C GLN A 522 -17.37 -33.24 -8.02
N THR A 523 -18.60 -32.75 -8.26
CA THR A 523 -19.85 -33.22 -7.65
C THR A 523 -20.57 -34.25 -8.54
N PRO A 524 -21.34 -35.16 -7.93
CA PRO A 524 -22.75 -35.29 -8.34
C PRO A 524 -23.74 -35.57 -7.18
N ASN A 525 -25.04 -35.38 -7.44
CA ASN A 525 -26.16 -35.62 -6.51
C ASN A 525 -26.67 -37.07 -6.53
N GLY A 526 -27.27 -37.58 -5.42
CA GLY A 526 -28.23 -38.71 -5.53
C GLY A 526 -28.50 -39.65 -4.33
N ALA A 527 -29.17 -39.17 -3.27
CA ALA A 527 -30.12 -39.92 -2.40
C ALA A 527 -29.78 -41.28 -1.69
N ARG A 528 -29.85 -41.23 -0.34
CA ARG A 528 -30.45 -42.19 0.63
C ARG A 528 -30.06 -43.70 0.62
N GLN A 529 -29.32 -44.14 1.66
CA GLN A 529 -29.81 -44.96 2.82
C GLN A 529 -28.63 -45.39 3.73
N GLY A 530 -28.88 -45.64 5.03
CA GLY A 530 -27.95 -46.34 5.95
C GLY A 530 -28.22 -47.85 5.99
N PRO A 531 -27.53 -48.69 6.82
CA PRO A 531 -27.34 -48.45 8.26
C PRO A 531 -25.88 -48.70 8.77
N PRO A 532 -25.54 -49.52 9.81
CA PRO A 532 -24.92 -48.97 11.02
C PRO A 532 -23.56 -49.57 11.46
N ARG A 533 -23.04 -49.06 12.59
CA ARG A 533 -21.84 -49.51 13.33
C ARG A 533 -21.79 -51.03 13.61
N GLN A 534 -20.57 -51.55 13.66
CA GLN A 534 -20.17 -52.55 14.66
C GLN A 534 -18.77 -52.21 15.20
N ASP A 535 -18.61 -52.29 16.53
CA ASP A 535 -17.35 -52.10 17.25
C ASP A 535 -16.55 -53.42 17.28
N LEU A 536 -15.22 -53.34 17.46
CA LEU A 536 -14.47 -54.45 18.07
C LEU A 536 -13.30 -53.93 18.94
N HIS A 537 -13.40 -54.19 20.24
CA HIS A 537 -12.35 -53.93 21.23
C HIS A 537 -11.43 -55.16 21.41
N THR A 538 -10.43 -55.02 22.31
CA THR A 538 -9.62 -56.08 22.97
C THR A 538 -8.41 -56.61 22.17
N ASN A 539 -7.23 -56.91 22.76
CA ASN A 539 -6.69 -56.56 24.10
C ASN A 539 -5.16 -56.84 24.23
N ILE A 540 -4.52 -56.29 25.30
CA ILE A 540 -3.31 -56.82 26.03
C ILE A 540 -1.96 -56.82 25.25
N ARG A 541 -0.92 -55.99 25.55
CA ARG A 541 0.01 -55.89 26.73
C ARG A 541 1.21 -56.89 26.70
N PRO A 542 2.37 -56.63 27.38
CA PRO A 542 3.10 -55.37 27.65
C PRO A 542 4.67 -55.56 27.62
N VAL A 543 5.43 -54.76 28.43
CA VAL A 543 6.87 -54.82 28.81
C VAL A 543 7.84 -54.00 27.91
N GLY A 544 8.68 -53.10 28.45
CA GLY A 544 8.73 -52.58 29.83
C GLY A 544 9.90 -51.62 30.19
N GLN A 545 9.69 -50.87 31.29
CA GLN A 545 10.65 -50.23 32.22
C GLN A 545 11.83 -49.35 31.72
N LEU A 546 11.89 -48.12 32.26
CA LEU A 546 12.86 -47.76 33.33
C LEU A 546 12.42 -46.50 34.10
N ASN A 547 13.05 -46.26 35.26
CA ASN A 547 12.75 -45.18 36.22
C ASN A 547 13.69 -43.94 35.96
N ASN A 548 13.71 -42.81 36.69
CA ASN A 548 13.25 -42.53 38.05
C ASN A 548 13.13 -41.00 38.39
N GLU A 549 12.20 -40.69 39.32
CA GLU A 549 12.13 -39.58 40.30
C GLU A 549 12.38 -38.07 39.96
N ASN A 550 11.80 -37.24 40.84
CA ASN A 550 11.71 -35.77 40.86
C ASN A 550 12.63 -35.22 41.98
N PRO A 551 12.90 -33.89 42.15
CA PRO A 551 11.98 -33.07 42.98
C PRO A 551 11.99 -31.52 42.81
N SER A 552 11.01 -30.87 43.47
CA SER A 552 11.11 -29.55 44.18
C SER A 552 11.06 -28.21 43.40
N VAL A 553 10.04 -27.32 43.61
CA VAL A 553 9.97 -26.17 44.60
C VAL A 553 10.55 -24.85 44.00
N MET A 554 9.98 -23.63 44.10
CA MET A 554 8.73 -23.07 44.71
C MET A 554 8.44 -21.63 44.18
N HIS A 555 7.17 -21.16 44.26
CA HIS A 555 6.71 -19.74 44.43
C HIS A 555 7.23 -18.63 43.46
N SER A 556 6.71 -17.39 43.40
CA SER A 556 5.71 -16.62 44.20
C SER A 556 4.76 -15.80 43.28
N GLN A 557 3.53 -15.43 43.68
CA GLN A 557 3.12 -14.12 44.24
C GLN A 557 3.97 -12.88 43.82
N GLY A 558 3.42 -11.69 43.49
CA GLY A 558 2.01 -11.32 43.25
C GLY A 558 1.67 -9.82 43.38
N PHE A 559 1.00 -9.25 42.35
CA PHE A 559 0.11 -8.06 42.33
C PHE A 559 0.60 -6.60 42.59
N ARG A 560 0.13 -5.70 41.67
CA ARG A 560 -0.36 -4.30 41.85
C ARG A 560 0.69 -3.17 42.11
N SER A 561 0.51 -1.91 41.65
CA SER A 561 -0.58 -1.29 40.86
C SER A 561 -0.24 0.10 40.23
N THR A 562 -1.03 0.48 39.20
CA THR A 562 -1.55 1.83 38.84
C THR A 562 -0.70 3.03 38.32
N HIS A 563 -1.22 3.65 37.25
CA HIS A 563 -1.30 5.12 36.93
C HIS A 563 0.01 5.94 36.62
N THR A 564 0.09 6.87 35.64
CA THR A 564 -0.68 7.15 34.38
C THR A 564 0.07 8.14 33.43
N GLN A 565 -0.36 8.20 32.16
CA GLN A 565 -0.28 9.32 31.18
C GLN A 565 1.00 9.59 30.35
N ASN A 566 0.74 9.86 29.06
CA ASN A 566 1.59 10.29 27.92
C ASN A 566 1.76 11.84 27.90
N PRO A 567 2.48 12.54 26.95
CA PRO A 567 2.89 12.09 25.60
C PRO A 567 4.23 12.59 24.97
N SER A 568 4.66 11.87 23.90
CA SER A 568 5.32 12.33 22.65
C SER A 568 6.48 13.35 22.64
N ASN A 569 7.64 12.96 22.08
CA ASN A 569 8.02 13.36 20.70
C ASN A 569 9.31 12.73 20.13
N ALA A 570 9.44 12.81 18.80
CA ALA A 570 10.40 12.14 17.92
C ALA A 570 11.91 12.43 18.11
N SER A 571 12.76 11.43 17.83
CA SER A 571 13.65 11.41 16.63
C SER A 571 14.58 10.19 16.63
N ASP A 572 14.21 9.11 15.92
CA ASP A 572 15.08 7.93 15.82
C ASP A 572 16.04 8.03 14.63
N ALA A 573 17.34 8.04 14.97
CA ALA A 573 18.43 7.74 14.05
C ALA A 573 19.46 6.84 14.76
N GLY A 574 19.11 5.57 14.95
CA GLY A 574 19.98 4.55 15.57
C GLY A 574 19.80 4.44 17.09
N GLN A 575 18.56 4.52 17.57
CA GLN A 575 18.27 4.47 19.00
C GLN A 575 18.43 3.05 19.56
N VAL A 576 19.50 2.82 20.33
CA VAL A 576 19.79 1.52 20.96
C VAL A 576 18.70 1.18 21.97
N LEU A 577 17.96 0.08 21.74
CA LEU A 577 16.90 -0.37 22.64
C LEU A 577 17.45 -1.16 23.83
N CYS A 578 16.78 -1.06 24.98
CA CYS A 578 17.10 -1.84 26.17
C CYS A 578 16.72 -3.31 25.97
N THR A 579 17.67 -4.24 26.07
CA THR A 579 17.39 -5.68 25.89
C THR A 579 16.60 -6.31 27.04
N SER A 580 16.32 -5.56 28.11
CA SER A 580 15.57 -6.03 29.28
C SER A 580 14.11 -5.55 29.34
N CYS A 581 13.76 -4.45 28.66
CA CYS A 581 12.40 -3.89 28.66
C CYS A 581 11.94 -3.28 27.32
N GLY A 582 12.76 -3.35 26.26
CA GLY A 582 12.45 -2.78 24.94
C GLY A 582 12.61 -1.26 24.83
N GLU A 583 12.49 -0.52 25.95
CA GLU A 583 12.50 0.94 25.94
C GLU A 583 13.80 1.56 25.37
N PRO A 584 13.73 2.70 24.66
CA PRO A 584 14.90 3.29 24.01
C PRO A 584 15.91 3.84 25.03
N CYS A 585 17.19 3.51 24.84
CA CYS A 585 18.26 4.02 25.69
C CYS A 585 18.76 5.39 25.24
N ILE A 586 19.18 6.20 26.21
CA ILE A 586 19.83 7.49 25.99
C ILE A 586 21.35 7.35 26.06
N LEU A 587 22.03 7.94 25.09
CA LEU A 587 23.48 8.09 25.08
C LEU A 587 23.89 9.15 26.11
N ARG A 588 24.84 8.81 26.97
CA ARG A 588 25.40 9.66 28.03
C ARG A 588 26.93 9.59 28.00
N ILE A 589 27.56 10.64 28.50
CA ILE A 589 29.03 10.72 28.65
C ILE A 589 29.36 10.56 30.13
N ALA A 590 30.27 9.64 30.46
CA ALA A 590 30.72 9.42 31.83
C ALA A 590 31.58 10.58 32.31
N ASN A 591 31.33 11.04 33.54
CA ASN A 591 32.06 12.11 34.21
C ASN A 591 33.00 11.62 35.33
N THR A 592 32.87 10.36 35.76
CA THR A 592 33.76 9.68 36.72
C THR A 592 35.20 9.67 36.21
N ASP A 593 36.18 10.02 37.04
CA ASP A 593 37.55 10.31 36.59
C ASP A 593 38.24 9.15 35.84
N ALA A 594 37.93 7.89 36.16
CA ALA A 594 38.47 6.72 35.47
C ALA A 594 37.91 6.48 34.04
N ASN A 595 36.77 7.08 33.68
CA ASN A 595 36.10 6.90 32.38
C ASN A 595 35.70 8.24 31.73
N ARG A 596 36.28 9.35 32.18
CA ARG A 596 35.82 10.71 31.87
C ARG A 596 35.88 11.00 30.38
N GLY A 597 34.71 11.16 29.75
CA GLY A 597 34.56 11.35 28.31
C GLY A 597 34.14 10.11 27.50
N ARG A 598 34.19 8.89 28.07
CA ARG A 598 33.63 7.70 27.40
C ARG A 598 32.10 7.77 27.37
N LYS A 599 31.50 7.28 26.29
CA LYS A 599 30.04 7.26 26.09
C LYS A 599 29.42 5.91 26.39
N PHE A 600 28.22 5.91 26.97
CA PHE A 600 27.44 4.72 27.26
C PHE A 600 25.95 4.96 27.01
N TYR A 601 25.23 3.89 26.69
CA TYR A 601 23.77 3.86 26.65
C TYR A 601 23.25 3.43 28.02
N LYS A 602 22.22 4.12 28.53
CA LYS A 602 21.42 3.69 29.68
C LYS A 602 19.93 3.73 29.31
N CYS A 603 19.14 2.78 29.80
CA CYS A 603 17.69 2.85 29.69
C CYS A 603 17.13 4.15 30.34
N GLN A 604 16.02 4.65 29.79
CA GLN A 604 15.32 5.84 30.29
C GLN A 604 14.43 5.56 31.51
N ASP A 605 13.94 4.32 31.67
CA ASP A 605 13.20 3.91 32.86
C ASP A 605 14.12 3.97 34.11
N PRO A 606 13.77 4.77 35.15
CA PRO A 606 14.53 4.85 36.40
C PRO A 606 14.64 3.51 37.15
N GLY A 607 13.67 2.60 36.98
CA GLY A 607 13.69 1.25 37.56
C GLY A 607 14.60 0.27 36.80
N CYS A 608 14.95 0.57 35.55
CA CYS A 608 15.76 -0.32 34.71
C CYS A 608 17.26 -0.08 34.90
N GLY A 609 17.97 -1.12 35.36
CA GLY A 609 19.42 -1.10 35.57
C GLY A 609 20.26 -1.20 34.29
N PHE A 610 19.65 -1.28 33.10
CA PHE A 610 20.37 -1.55 31.85
C PHE A 610 21.36 -0.44 31.47
N PHE A 611 22.59 -0.86 31.17
CA PHE A 611 23.76 -0.03 30.87
C PHE A 611 24.69 -0.80 29.91
N LYS A 612 25.26 -0.12 28.90
CA LYS A 612 26.31 -0.68 28.03
C LYS A 612 27.17 0.44 27.41
N TRP A 613 28.47 0.25 27.22
CA TRP A 613 29.32 1.28 26.57
C TRP A 613 29.11 1.33 25.04
N GLU A 614 29.37 2.47 24.41
CA GLU A 614 29.25 2.64 22.94
C GLU A 614 30.28 1.78 22.18
N ASP A 615 31.51 1.69 22.70
CA ASP A 615 32.62 0.90 22.14
C ASP A 615 32.42 -0.63 22.26
N GLU A 616 31.48 -1.08 23.11
CA GLU A 616 31.07 -2.49 23.26
C GLU A 616 29.97 -2.93 22.26
N LEU A 617 29.46 -2.02 21.43
CA LEU A 617 28.47 -2.33 20.38
C LEU A 617 29.13 -2.52 19.00
N GLU A 618 30.22 -1.81 18.70
CA GLU A 618 30.92 -1.90 17.41
C GLU A 618 31.66 -3.23 17.18
N ASN A 619 31.86 -4.04 18.22
CA ASN A 619 32.68 -5.26 18.18
C ASN A 619 31.92 -6.57 17.88
N ALA A 620 30.70 -6.49 17.32
CA ALA A 620 29.77 -7.62 17.22
C ALA A 620 29.34 -8.00 15.78
N MET A 621 30.29 -8.18 14.84
CA MET A 621 30.29 -9.20 13.75
C MET A 621 31.59 -9.06 12.89
N PRO A 622 32.04 -10.06 12.11
CA PRO A 622 33.49 -10.31 12.00
C PRO A 622 34.15 -10.15 10.60
N GLY A 623 35.35 -9.55 10.61
CA GLY A 623 36.45 -9.83 9.66
C GLY A 623 36.61 -8.85 8.47
N GLY A 624 37.82 -8.36 8.15
CA GLY A 624 39.10 -8.45 8.86
C GLY A 624 40.33 -8.00 8.04
N ARG A 625 41.46 -7.72 8.73
CA ARG A 625 42.79 -7.25 8.20
C ARG A 625 42.79 -5.78 7.71
N ARG A 626 43.89 -5.00 7.83
CA ARG A 626 45.19 -5.15 8.54
C ARG A 626 45.89 -3.78 8.70
N GLY A 627 46.34 -3.46 9.93
CA GLY A 627 47.39 -2.47 10.26
C GLY A 627 47.08 -0.97 10.02
N ARG A 628 47.87 -0.02 10.54
CA ARG A 628 48.85 0.05 11.65
C ARG A 628 49.44 1.49 11.66
N GLY A 629 48.80 2.43 12.35
CA GLY A 629 49.39 3.74 12.68
C GLY A 629 49.60 4.72 11.50
N SER A 630 50.11 5.94 11.73
CA SER A 630 50.48 6.57 13.02
C SER A 630 50.58 8.10 12.87
N SER A 631 50.22 8.85 13.93
CA SER A 631 50.82 10.14 14.39
C SER A 631 50.98 11.35 13.44
N ARG A 632 50.92 12.62 13.86
CA ARG A 632 50.52 13.31 15.12
C ARG A 632 50.40 14.82 14.80
N GLN A 633 49.70 15.57 15.68
CA GLN A 633 49.93 16.98 16.10
C GLN A 633 50.64 17.96 15.12
N ALA A 634 50.03 19.06 14.65
CA ALA A 634 49.64 20.30 15.37
C ALA A 634 50.86 21.17 15.85
N PRO A 635 50.74 22.46 16.26
CA PRO A 635 49.52 23.29 16.46
C PRO A 635 49.55 24.81 16.04
N ALA A 636 48.35 25.40 15.95
CA ALA A 636 47.91 26.74 16.43
C ALA A 636 48.49 28.13 15.96
N SER A 637 47.65 29.17 16.17
CA SER A 637 47.89 30.65 16.16
C SER A 637 47.92 31.34 14.78
N ALA A 638 46.99 32.23 14.38
CA ALA A 638 46.60 33.58 14.88
C ALA A 638 47.71 34.65 14.70
N SER A 639 47.56 35.78 13.99
CA SER A 639 46.54 36.85 14.10
C SER A 639 46.50 37.75 12.82
N ALA A 640 45.36 38.20 12.29
CA ALA A 640 44.65 39.50 12.50
C ALA A 640 45.28 40.82 11.94
N GLY A 641 44.58 41.47 10.97
CA GLY A 641 44.76 42.88 10.53
C GLY A 641 45.70 43.15 9.33
N ARG A 642 45.69 44.31 8.63
CA ARG A 642 44.63 45.36 8.45
C ARG A 642 44.99 46.36 7.28
N ARG A 643 44.09 46.59 6.31
CA ARG A 643 43.93 47.77 5.40
C ARG A 643 45.05 48.25 4.42
N GLY A 644 44.65 48.43 3.14
CA GLY A 644 45.16 49.43 2.16
C GLY A 644 46.28 48.96 1.20
N GLY A 645 46.34 49.36 -0.09
CA GLY A 645 45.41 50.15 -0.92
C GLY A 645 45.93 50.37 -2.37
N ALA A 646 45.13 51.04 -3.23
CA ALA A 646 45.45 51.57 -4.57
C ALA A 646 45.61 50.63 -5.81
N GLN A 647 44.57 50.64 -6.66
CA GLN A 647 44.55 50.74 -8.14
C GLN A 647 45.58 49.99 -9.04
N ALA A 648 45.06 49.07 -9.86
CA ALA A 648 45.50 48.85 -11.26
C ALA A 648 44.33 48.34 -12.14
N ARG A 649 44.42 48.46 -13.47
CA ARG A 649 43.35 48.07 -14.41
C ARG A 649 43.49 46.60 -14.88
N GLY A 650 42.41 45.84 -14.88
CA GLY A 650 42.33 44.50 -15.50
C GLY A 650 40.90 44.16 -15.94
N ARG A 651 40.72 43.53 -17.10
CA ARG A 651 39.40 43.33 -17.75
C ARG A 651 39.15 41.84 -18.04
N ARG A 652 38.00 41.33 -17.57
CA ARG A 652 37.38 40.02 -17.87
C ARG A 652 38.10 38.74 -17.37
N GLY A 653 37.40 38.02 -16.50
CA GLY A 653 37.57 36.60 -16.20
C GLY A 653 36.42 36.11 -15.34
N ARG A 654 35.44 35.38 -15.91
CA ARG A 654 34.32 34.80 -15.15
C ARG A 654 34.67 33.37 -14.73
N GLY A 655 35.14 33.20 -13.50
CA GLY A 655 34.98 31.94 -12.76
C GLY A 655 33.69 32.02 -11.95
N ARG A 656 32.82 31.02 -12.04
CA ARG A 656 31.78 30.75 -11.02
C ARG A 656 32.25 29.53 -10.23
N ASN A 657 32.06 29.56 -8.92
CA ASN A 657 32.20 28.36 -8.10
C ASN A 657 31.18 27.33 -8.60
N ALA A 658 31.60 26.07 -8.72
CA ALA A 658 30.68 24.95 -8.69
C ALA A 658 30.42 24.64 -7.22
N ASP A 659 29.15 24.63 -6.82
CA ASP A 659 28.70 24.02 -5.57
C ASP A 659 27.59 23.02 -5.94
N GLY A 660 27.60 21.86 -5.28
CA GLY A 660 27.09 20.62 -5.86
C GLY A 660 25.59 20.41 -5.67
N GLY A 661 24.80 20.56 -6.74
CA GLY A 661 23.44 20.00 -6.78
C GLY A 661 23.49 18.47 -6.82
N MET A 662 22.81 17.79 -5.90
CA MET A 662 22.66 16.33 -5.93
C MET A 662 21.77 15.90 -7.12
N PHE A 663 22.22 14.89 -7.86
CA PHE A 663 21.44 14.24 -8.90
C PHE A 663 20.97 12.86 -8.45
N VAL A 664 19.78 12.46 -8.91
CA VAL A 664 19.16 11.15 -8.69
C VAL A 664 18.81 10.58 -10.07
N SER A 665 18.99 9.28 -10.27
CA SER A 665 18.62 8.60 -11.51
C SER A 665 17.10 8.49 -11.68
N ALA A 666 16.65 8.12 -12.88
CA ALA A 666 15.24 7.74 -13.12
C ALA A 666 14.82 6.41 -12.43
N THR A 667 15.75 5.73 -11.74
CA THR A 667 15.51 4.54 -10.90
C THR A 667 15.42 4.86 -9.40
N GLY A 668 15.62 6.12 -9.00
CA GLY A 668 15.55 6.56 -7.60
C GLY A 668 16.89 6.52 -6.83
N ASP A 669 17.96 6.04 -7.45
CA ASP A 669 19.28 5.90 -6.81
C ASP A 669 20.01 7.24 -6.71
N THR A 670 20.59 7.51 -5.53
CA THR A 670 21.47 8.67 -5.30
C THR A 670 22.87 8.36 -5.83
N VAL A 671 23.28 9.00 -6.94
CA VAL A 671 24.58 8.74 -7.56
C VAL A 671 25.50 9.95 -7.39
N SER A 672 26.60 9.74 -6.67
CA SER A 672 27.73 10.68 -6.64
C SER A 672 28.74 10.32 -7.71
N GLY A 673 29.00 11.24 -8.64
CA GLY A 673 30.16 11.19 -9.54
C GLY A 673 29.86 11.11 -11.03
N CYS A 674 30.92 11.28 -11.79
CA CYS A 674 30.93 11.43 -13.25
C CYS A 674 30.74 10.10 -14.01
N CYS A 675 30.70 10.18 -15.34
CA CYS A 675 30.77 9.03 -16.24
C CYS A 675 31.88 8.03 -15.87
N PHE A 676 31.52 6.85 -15.36
CA PHE A 676 32.47 5.82 -14.90
C PHE A 676 33.45 5.33 -15.99
N THR A 677 33.17 5.58 -17.27
CA THR A 677 34.03 5.21 -18.41
C THR A 677 35.12 6.25 -18.72
N CYS A 678 34.96 7.53 -18.33
CA CYS A 678 35.89 8.60 -18.72
C CYS A 678 36.07 9.76 -17.73
N GLY A 679 35.35 9.80 -16.61
CA GLY A 679 35.43 10.86 -15.60
C GLY A 679 34.69 12.16 -15.92
N ASP A 680 33.96 12.23 -17.04
CA ASP A 680 33.22 13.43 -17.48
C ASP A 680 31.81 13.50 -16.85
N PRO A 681 31.40 14.58 -16.16
CA PRO A 681 30.06 14.72 -15.57
C PRO A 681 28.96 15.06 -16.59
N SER A 682 29.27 15.33 -17.86
CA SER A 682 28.30 15.75 -18.87
C SER A 682 27.39 14.65 -19.41
N HIS A 683 27.72 13.37 -19.16
CA HIS A 683 27.00 12.21 -19.70
C HIS A 683 27.14 10.97 -18.82
N PHE A 684 26.31 9.96 -19.07
CA PHE A 684 26.37 8.67 -18.38
C PHE A 684 27.25 7.64 -19.12
N ALA A 685 27.73 6.62 -18.41
CA ALA A 685 28.65 5.59 -18.93
C ALA A 685 28.11 4.83 -20.16
N ASN A 686 26.79 4.69 -20.29
CA ASN A 686 26.14 4.07 -21.45
C ASN A 686 26.25 4.92 -22.73
N ALA A 687 26.37 6.25 -22.60
CA ALA A 687 26.49 7.24 -23.67
C ALA A 687 27.93 7.78 -23.85
N CYS A 688 28.93 7.13 -23.25
CA CYS A 688 30.31 7.61 -23.28
C CYS A 688 30.95 7.50 -24.68
N PRO A 689 31.51 8.59 -25.26
CA PRO A 689 32.21 8.56 -26.55
C PRO A 689 33.42 7.62 -26.61
N ASN A 690 34.01 7.29 -25.44
CA ASN A 690 35.17 6.41 -25.33
C ASN A 690 34.78 4.93 -25.14
N ARG A 691 33.48 4.59 -25.17
CA ARG A 691 32.99 3.22 -25.05
C ARG A 691 33.14 2.47 -26.38
N ARG A 692 34.23 1.71 -26.50
CA ARG A 692 34.38 0.63 -27.50
C ARG A 692 33.76 -0.67 -26.99
#